data_AF-A0A665XFF6-F1
#
_entry.id   AF-A0A665XFF6-F1
#
_cell.length_a   1.000
_cell.length_b   1.000
_cell.length_c   1.000
_cell.angle_alpha   90.00
_cell.angle_beta   90.00
_cell.angle_gamma   90.00
#
_symmetry.space_group_name_H-M   'P 1'
#
loop_
_entity.id
_entity.type
_entity.pdbx_description
1 polymer ?
#
loop_
_entity_poly.entity_id
_entity_poly.type
_entity_poly.pdbx_seq_one_letter_code
_entity_poly.pdbx_strand_id
1 'polypeptide(L)'
;MAEPDPEPMSSGAGQRLGAPDTLGISTLDPGHRPPTMPPGRHVTIRVRMLDDTEEVFDISQKASGKVLFDLVCSHMNLIEGDYFGLEFQNHQKMMVWLDHIKPIIKQLRRPKHTILRFAVKFFPPDHAQLLEELTRYLFALQIKQDLSCGRLTCNDSSAALMVSHIIQSEIGDFEESQCRSHLLNNNYIPDQMPLIDKIMEFHSKNIGHTPAESDFQLLEVARCLEMYGIRLHPAKDREGTVLSLAVAHTGVLVFQGHTKINAFNWSKVRKLSFKRKRFLIKLRPDLNSSYQDTLEFLMASRDCCKVFWKICVEYHAFFRLFEEPKPKPKPVLFTRGSSFRFSGRTQKQVIDYVRESDFKKIPFERKHSRVQHNSRLSPLPSPRHQEVPREVKRLRLCSTSTSVRRGPVLSQSQSLSALTEAPQNSPTHRHRPKPGAALTRARITSRPVSGVVSNSPHLSASSGHSHGMVNGQKSLELCSHSPNGRQPSPLTSPLLNDAGSVRTDDEDEVRRKRFPTDRAYFIAKELLTTERTYLKDLEVITSFQSAVGHDEATPDSLKNAILSTFEPLHKFHTGFLREVEQRLALWEGRSNAHIKGDYQRIGDVMLKNLQGLKPLTVNLHKQSEILLELEKACRASHKLEGLCRDFELQKVCYIPLNVFILRPLHRLIHYKQILERLCKHYLATHVDFRDCRAALADVSEVVEQLQGNLIKMENFQKLLELKKDLIGVDNLVVPGREFIRLGCLSKLSGKGLQQRMFFLFSDVILYTSRGMTATNQFKVHGQLPLHGMTIRVSEDEWGVPHAFTLVGQHQSVVVAASSLTEMEKWMEDLKMAIEMAKTSNGPSYDLLTSNETDSNKCPEDSLVEAESEDDMTPSHTSLEKPALHRGNTMVHVCWHRNTSVSMVDFSIAVENQLSGNLLRKFKNSNGWQKLWVVFTNFSLFFYKSHQDDYPLASLPLLGYSVTIPSESENIHKDYVFKLHFKSHIYYFRTESEYSFERYGSFYHLLSYLLHLSAVLTHPEGQRIDKDVFVRLQVDGSNPQCYSPLRSHPSPEQQRVPSSLS
;
A
#
# COMPACT_ATOMS: atom_id res chain seq x y z
N MET A 1 -85.28 31.40 0.81
CA MET A 1 -85.04 30.26 -0.11
C MET A 1 -83.95 29.40 0.47
N ALA A 2 -84.00 28.07 0.44
CA ALA A 2 -85.14 27.16 0.35
C ALA A 2 -84.64 25.76 0.79
N GLU A 3 -85.43 25.03 1.57
CA GLU A 3 -85.23 23.59 1.86
C GLU A 3 -85.61 22.74 0.61
N PRO A 4 -85.22 21.44 0.48
CA PRO A 4 -85.37 20.42 1.53
C PRO A 4 -84.30 19.29 1.65
N ASP A 5 -84.40 18.54 2.76
CA ASP A 5 -83.95 17.14 2.98
C ASP A 5 -85.21 16.20 2.90
N PRO A 6 -85.18 14.83 3.02
CA PRO A 6 -84.18 13.95 3.65
C PRO A 6 -83.88 12.56 2.98
N GLU A 7 -82.93 11.80 3.58
CA GLU A 7 -82.84 10.32 3.83
C GLU A 7 -83.47 9.26 2.84
N PRO A 8 -82.85 8.06 2.62
CA PRO A 8 -82.49 7.14 3.72
C PRO A 8 -81.26 6.21 3.63
N MET A 9 -80.94 5.62 4.79
CA MET A 9 -79.82 4.71 5.15
C MET A 9 -79.65 3.38 4.38
N SER A 10 -78.42 2.82 4.42
CA SER A 10 -78.20 1.41 4.80
C SER A 10 -76.82 1.18 5.47
N SER A 11 -76.73 0.20 6.38
CA SER A 11 -75.67 0.07 7.41
C SER A 11 -74.43 -0.75 7.00
N GLY A 12 -73.28 -0.53 7.66
CA GLY A 12 -72.03 -1.26 7.44
C GLY A 12 -70.87 -0.91 8.39
N ALA A 13 -71.02 -1.19 9.68
CA ALA A 13 -70.03 -0.81 10.71
C ALA A 13 -68.68 -1.56 10.62
N GLY A 14 -67.55 -0.86 10.88
CA GLY A 14 -66.23 -1.51 10.92
C GLY A 14 -64.98 -0.63 11.15
N GLN A 15 -65.12 0.66 11.46
CA GLN A 15 -63.97 1.57 11.54
C GLN A 15 -63.15 1.36 12.82
N ARG A 16 -61.94 0.79 12.70
CA ARG A 16 -60.94 0.73 13.78
C ARG A 16 -59.55 1.10 13.28
N LEU A 17 -59.02 2.17 13.86
CA LEU A 17 -57.60 2.48 14.08
C LEU A 17 -56.67 2.34 12.86
N GLY A 18 -56.23 3.48 12.32
CA GLY A 18 -55.18 3.51 11.30
C GLY A 18 -53.88 2.88 11.79
N ALA A 19 -53.16 2.23 10.87
CA ALA A 19 -51.76 1.87 11.11
C ALA A 19 -50.93 3.16 11.20
N PRO A 20 -49.96 3.25 12.13
CA PRO A 20 -49.05 4.39 12.19
C PRO A 20 -48.14 4.42 10.96
N ASP A 21 -47.76 5.62 10.52
CA ASP A 21 -46.72 5.80 9.48
C ASP A 21 -45.42 5.11 9.90
N THR A 22 -44.84 4.28 9.03
CA THR A 22 -43.65 3.50 9.40
C THR A 22 -42.41 4.38 9.42
N LEU A 23 -41.74 4.42 10.58
CA LEU A 23 -40.59 5.28 10.85
C LEU A 23 -39.25 4.72 10.32
N GLY A 24 -39.27 3.89 9.26
CA GLY A 24 -38.09 3.22 8.69
C GLY A 24 -37.15 4.11 7.86
N ILE A 25 -35.92 3.65 7.59
CA ILE A 25 -35.00 4.28 6.62
C ILE A 25 -35.52 4.09 5.19
N SER A 26 -36.36 5.05 4.77
CA SER A 26 -36.80 5.24 3.39
C SER A 26 -36.22 6.56 2.86
N THR A 27 -35.60 6.51 1.67
CA THR A 27 -35.05 7.67 0.95
C THR A 27 -35.84 7.97 -0.34
N LEU A 28 -37.14 7.66 -0.34
CA LEU A 28 -38.05 7.94 -1.44
C LEU A 28 -38.78 9.27 -1.20
N ASP A 29 -38.86 10.11 -2.24
CA ASP A 29 -39.74 11.28 -2.25
C ASP A 29 -41.19 10.90 -1.88
N PRO A 30 -41.91 11.70 -1.08
CA PRO A 30 -43.32 11.50 -0.74
C PRO A 30 -44.26 11.47 -1.97
N GLY A 31 -44.33 10.31 -2.63
CA GLY A 31 -45.13 10.09 -3.84
C GLY A 31 -44.61 8.97 -4.77
N HIS A 32 -43.32 8.59 -4.68
CA HIS A 32 -42.78 7.53 -5.54
C HIS A 32 -43.20 6.12 -5.08
N ARG A 33 -44.19 5.55 -5.77
CA ARG A 33 -44.64 4.16 -5.57
C ARG A 33 -43.65 3.17 -6.19
N PRO A 34 -43.43 1.97 -5.60
CA PRO A 34 -42.63 0.92 -6.21
C PRO A 34 -43.24 0.45 -7.55
N PRO A 35 -42.43 -0.12 -8.47
CA PRO A 35 -42.87 -0.49 -9.81
C PRO A 35 -44.05 -1.48 -9.78
N THR A 36 -45.03 -1.24 -10.67
CA THR A 36 -46.31 -1.96 -10.68
C THR A 36 -46.13 -3.45 -10.90
N MET A 37 -46.40 -4.25 -9.87
CA MET A 37 -46.18 -5.69 -9.89
C MET A 37 -47.18 -6.42 -10.82
N PRO A 38 -46.74 -7.44 -11.58
CA PRO A 38 -47.62 -8.17 -12.49
C PRO A 38 -48.69 -8.98 -11.74
N PRO A 39 -49.91 -9.11 -12.30
CA PRO A 39 -51.06 -9.65 -11.59
C PRO A 39 -50.88 -11.12 -11.16
N GLY A 40 -51.28 -11.43 -9.93
CA GLY A 40 -51.23 -12.78 -9.39
C GLY A 40 -51.59 -12.85 -7.90
N ARG A 41 -51.32 -14.00 -7.25
CA ARG A 41 -51.42 -14.10 -5.79
C ARG A 41 -50.14 -13.58 -5.14
N HIS A 42 -50.29 -12.60 -4.25
CA HIS A 42 -49.19 -11.99 -3.50
C HIS A 42 -48.92 -12.74 -2.18
N VAL A 43 -47.77 -12.44 -1.58
CA VAL A 43 -47.40 -12.83 -0.22
C VAL A 43 -46.61 -11.70 0.43
N THR A 44 -47.13 -11.25 1.55
CA THR A 44 -46.54 -10.21 2.41
C THR A 44 -45.36 -10.80 3.20
N ILE A 45 -44.20 -10.16 3.12
CA ILE A 45 -42.98 -10.52 3.86
C ILE A 45 -42.60 -9.34 4.75
N ARG A 46 -42.21 -9.60 6.00
CA ARG A 46 -41.65 -8.59 6.90
C ARG A 46 -40.12 -8.70 6.92
N VAL A 47 -39.45 -7.56 6.79
CA VAL A 47 -38.00 -7.42 6.88
C VAL A 47 -37.68 -6.46 8.03
N ARG A 48 -36.86 -6.90 8.97
CA ARG A 48 -36.25 -6.02 9.97
C ARG A 48 -34.92 -5.49 9.44
N MET A 49 -34.73 -4.19 9.55
CA MET A 49 -33.60 -3.43 9.04
C MET A 49 -32.48 -3.33 10.10
N LEU A 50 -31.37 -2.64 9.79
CA LEU A 50 -30.19 -2.55 10.68
C LEU A 50 -30.34 -1.51 11.81
N ASP A 51 -31.32 -0.63 11.71
CA ASP A 51 -31.83 0.27 12.76
C ASP A 51 -32.97 -0.35 13.60
N ASP A 52 -33.17 -1.67 13.47
CA ASP A 52 -34.27 -2.48 14.02
C ASP A 52 -35.69 -2.08 13.56
N THR A 53 -35.86 -1.17 12.60
CA THR A 53 -37.18 -0.88 12.00
C THR A 53 -37.72 -2.06 11.19
N GLU A 54 -39.04 -2.22 11.12
CA GLU A 54 -39.69 -3.36 10.45
C GLU A 54 -40.55 -2.92 9.26
N GLU A 55 -40.00 -3.10 8.06
CA GLU A 55 -40.65 -2.77 6.79
C GLU A 55 -41.34 -3.99 6.15
N VAL A 56 -42.36 -3.71 5.32
CA VAL A 56 -43.29 -4.72 4.81
C VAL A 56 -43.34 -4.70 3.28
N PHE A 57 -43.02 -5.85 2.68
CA PHE A 57 -42.88 -6.01 1.22
C PHE A 57 -43.87 -7.04 0.68
N ASP A 58 -44.80 -6.60 -0.18
CA ASP A 58 -45.73 -7.48 -0.89
C ASP A 58 -45.15 -7.95 -2.23
N ILE A 59 -44.84 -9.24 -2.31
CA ILE A 59 -44.21 -9.87 -3.48
C ILE A 59 -45.11 -10.93 -4.11
N SER A 60 -44.88 -11.26 -5.39
CA SER A 60 -45.56 -12.40 -6.02
C SER A 60 -45.18 -13.72 -5.33
N GLN A 61 -46.12 -14.64 -5.13
CA GLN A 61 -45.84 -15.97 -4.55
C GLN A 61 -44.80 -16.80 -5.34
N LYS A 62 -44.55 -16.45 -6.61
CA LYS A 62 -43.52 -17.09 -7.46
C LYS A 62 -42.14 -16.40 -7.39
N ALA A 63 -42.02 -15.25 -6.74
CA ALA A 63 -40.80 -14.43 -6.71
C ALA A 63 -39.61 -15.16 -6.07
N SER A 64 -38.42 -14.97 -6.65
CA SER A 64 -37.16 -15.50 -6.14
C SER A 64 -36.62 -14.66 -4.98
N GLY A 65 -35.68 -15.23 -4.21
CA GLY A 65 -35.00 -14.51 -3.12
C GLY A 65 -34.38 -13.18 -3.58
N LYS A 66 -33.88 -13.11 -4.81
CA LYS A 66 -33.29 -11.88 -5.38
C LYS A 66 -34.33 -10.76 -5.50
N VAL A 67 -35.56 -11.05 -5.95
CA VAL A 67 -36.59 -10.00 -6.16
C VAL A 67 -36.94 -9.27 -4.86
N LEU A 68 -37.04 -9.98 -3.73
CA LEU A 68 -37.25 -9.33 -2.43
C LEU A 68 -36.02 -8.53 -1.99
N PHE A 69 -34.82 -9.06 -2.21
CA PHE A 69 -33.58 -8.36 -1.87
C PHE A 69 -33.40 -7.07 -2.69
N ASP A 70 -33.66 -7.13 -3.98
CA ASP A 70 -33.61 -5.98 -4.90
C ASP A 70 -34.61 -4.90 -4.47
N LEU A 71 -35.82 -5.28 -4.00
CA LEU A 71 -36.80 -4.33 -3.46
C LEU A 71 -36.34 -3.68 -2.15
N VAL A 72 -35.72 -4.46 -1.24
CA VAL A 72 -35.15 -3.93 0.02
C VAL A 72 -34.00 -2.95 -0.26
N CYS A 73 -33.08 -3.28 -1.17
CA CYS A 73 -32.03 -2.36 -1.58
C CYS A 73 -32.60 -1.11 -2.27
N SER A 74 -33.66 -1.27 -3.08
CA SER A 74 -34.30 -0.14 -3.78
C SER A 74 -34.99 0.84 -2.80
N HIS A 75 -35.62 0.34 -1.74
CA HIS A 75 -36.27 1.17 -0.69
C HIS A 75 -35.27 2.10 0.03
N MET A 76 -34.03 1.62 0.25
CA MET A 76 -32.95 2.40 0.85
C MET A 76 -32.07 3.17 -0.17
N ASN A 77 -32.32 3.06 -1.48
CA ASN A 77 -31.39 3.50 -2.54
C ASN A 77 -29.95 2.94 -2.36
N LEU A 78 -29.83 1.67 -1.95
CA LEU A 78 -28.55 1.05 -1.59
C LEU A 78 -27.80 0.49 -2.81
N ILE A 79 -26.90 1.30 -3.37
CA ILE A 79 -26.11 0.98 -4.57
C ILE A 79 -25.17 -0.22 -4.36
N GLU A 80 -24.46 -0.27 -3.24
CA GLU A 80 -23.51 -1.35 -2.87
C GLU A 80 -24.19 -2.56 -2.20
N GLY A 81 -25.45 -2.84 -2.56
CA GLY A 81 -26.30 -3.84 -1.90
C GLY A 81 -25.72 -5.25 -1.76
N ASP A 82 -24.85 -5.71 -2.68
CA ASP A 82 -24.32 -7.08 -2.66
C ASP A 82 -23.40 -7.39 -1.46
N TYR A 83 -22.92 -6.40 -0.70
CA TYR A 83 -22.25 -6.64 0.60
C TYR A 83 -23.21 -7.20 1.68
N PHE A 84 -24.52 -7.07 1.49
CA PHE A 84 -25.56 -7.41 2.46
C PHE A 84 -26.31 -8.69 2.07
N GLY A 85 -27.27 -9.09 2.92
CA GLY A 85 -28.18 -10.18 2.65
C GLY A 85 -29.40 -10.15 3.56
N LEU A 86 -30.38 -10.99 3.22
CA LEU A 86 -31.49 -11.31 4.12
C LEU A 86 -31.20 -12.67 4.78
N GLU A 87 -31.16 -12.71 6.12
CA GLU A 87 -31.11 -13.96 6.88
C GLU A 87 -32.45 -14.23 7.60
N PHE A 88 -32.74 -15.50 7.89
CA PHE A 88 -33.90 -15.89 8.68
C PHE A 88 -33.64 -17.17 9.47
N GLN A 89 -34.40 -17.38 10.55
CA GLN A 89 -34.35 -18.62 11.31
C GLN A 89 -35.17 -19.71 10.60
N ASN A 90 -34.52 -20.81 10.24
CA ASN A 90 -35.16 -21.93 9.57
C ASN A 90 -35.92 -22.87 10.53
N HIS A 91 -36.59 -23.89 10.00
CA HIS A 91 -37.34 -24.87 10.79
C HIS A 91 -36.49 -25.79 11.69
N GLN A 92 -35.16 -25.71 11.63
CA GLN A 92 -34.20 -26.37 12.54
C GLN A 92 -33.63 -25.36 13.57
N LYS A 93 -34.23 -24.16 13.70
CA LYS A 93 -33.77 -23.02 14.50
C LYS A 93 -32.39 -22.44 14.11
N MET A 94 -31.82 -22.84 12.96
CA MET A 94 -30.57 -22.28 12.45
C MET A 94 -30.83 -20.99 11.65
N MET A 95 -30.00 -19.96 11.86
CA MET A 95 -29.95 -18.80 10.96
C MET A 95 -29.36 -19.20 9.61
N VAL A 96 -30.01 -18.79 8.52
CA VAL A 96 -29.58 -19.06 7.14
C VAL A 96 -29.86 -17.88 6.23
N TRP A 97 -28.95 -17.62 5.29
CA TRP A 97 -29.16 -16.65 4.21
C TRP A 97 -30.24 -17.10 3.22
N LEU A 98 -31.04 -16.15 2.76
CA LEU A 98 -32.02 -16.31 1.69
C LEU A 98 -31.32 -16.66 0.37
N ASP A 99 -31.73 -17.77 -0.25
CA ASP A 99 -31.14 -18.28 -1.48
C ASP A 99 -31.70 -17.48 -2.67
N HIS A 100 -30.92 -16.53 -3.21
CA HIS A 100 -31.36 -15.57 -4.24
C HIS A 100 -32.03 -16.24 -5.46
N ILE A 101 -31.61 -17.45 -5.82
CA ILE A 101 -32.07 -18.19 -7.01
C ILE A 101 -33.44 -18.87 -6.76
N LYS A 102 -33.84 -19.14 -5.51
CA LYS A 102 -35.03 -19.96 -5.20
C LYS A 102 -36.27 -19.11 -4.93
N PRO A 103 -37.47 -19.56 -5.35
CA PRO A 103 -38.74 -18.97 -4.95
C PRO A 103 -38.88 -18.89 -3.43
N ILE A 104 -39.27 -17.74 -2.89
CA ILE A 104 -39.28 -17.47 -1.43
C ILE A 104 -40.22 -18.41 -0.69
N ILE A 105 -41.38 -18.75 -1.29
CA ILE A 105 -42.33 -19.72 -0.74
C ILE A 105 -41.79 -21.17 -0.67
N LYS A 106 -40.66 -21.46 -1.33
CA LYS A 106 -39.93 -22.75 -1.20
C LYS A 106 -38.81 -22.70 -0.16
N GLN A 107 -38.67 -21.59 0.56
CA GLN A 107 -37.67 -21.36 1.61
C GLN A 107 -38.34 -21.10 2.97
N LEU A 108 -39.39 -20.28 2.98
CA LEU A 108 -40.13 -19.89 4.18
C LEU A 108 -41.37 -20.80 4.37
N ARG A 109 -41.43 -21.55 5.49
CA ARG A 109 -42.57 -22.46 5.78
C ARG A 109 -43.86 -21.73 6.16
N ARG A 110 -43.76 -20.53 6.74
CA ARG A 110 -44.88 -19.65 7.12
C ARG A 110 -44.49 -18.18 6.86
N PRO A 111 -44.53 -17.70 5.60
CA PRO A 111 -43.98 -16.38 5.23
C PRO A 111 -44.53 -15.23 6.09
N LYS A 112 -45.86 -15.16 6.29
CA LYS A 112 -46.54 -14.16 7.12
C LYS A 112 -46.14 -14.11 8.60
N HIS A 113 -45.42 -15.13 9.09
CA HIS A 113 -44.94 -15.23 10.47
C HIS A 113 -43.42 -15.40 10.55
N THR A 114 -42.69 -15.16 9.45
CA THR A 114 -41.22 -15.21 9.43
C THR A 114 -40.70 -13.81 9.18
N ILE A 115 -40.00 -13.23 10.16
CA ILE A 115 -39.28 -11.97 9.99
C ILE A 115 -37.90 -12.30 9.42
N LEU A 116 -37.57 -11.68 8.29
CA LEU A 116 -36.23 -11.75 7.71
C LEU A 116 -35.43 -10.57 8.29
N ARG A 117 -34.14 -10.75 8.53
CA ARG A 117 -33.25 -9.66 8.96
C ARG A 117 -32.37 -9.23 7.80
N PHE A 118 -32.34 -7.94 7.51
CA PHE A 118 -31.29 -7.34 6.68
C PHE A 118 -30.01 -7.25 7.52
N ALA A 119 -28.90 -7.76 6.99
CA ALA A 119 -27.63 -7.84 7.71
C ALA A 119 -26.44 -7.76 6.74
N VAL A 120 -25.28 -7.33 7.23
CA VAL A 120 -24.03 -7.40 6.45
C VAL A 120 -23.66 -8.87 6.26
N LYS A 121 -23.43 -9.25 5.00
CA LYS A 121 -23.14 -10.62 4.60
C LYS A 121 -21.66 -10.83 4.30
N PHE A 122 -20.97 -9.82 3.78
CA PHE A 122 -19.55 -9.87 3.41
C PHE A 122 -18.81 -8.68 4.01
N PHE A 123 -17.85 -8.94 4.90
CA PHE A 123 -17.02 -7.91 5.53
C PHE A 123 -15.68 -7.77 4.77
N PRO A 124 -15.41 -6.62 4.12
CA PRO A 124 -14.14 -6.40 3.42
C PRO A 124 -12.95 -6.26 4.40
N PRO A 125 -11.70 -6.47 3.95
CA PRO A 125 -10.50 -6.22 4.77
C PRO A 125 -10.32 -4.76 5.16
N ASP A 126 -10.84 -3.88 4.31
CA ASP A 126 -10.61 -2.45 4.29
C ASP A 126 -11.92 -1.80 3.86
N HIS A 127 -12.39 -0.87 4.68
CA HIS A 127 -13.68 -0.21 4.56
C HIS A 127 -13.60 1.08 3.74
N ALA A 128 -12.40 1.53 3.34
CA ALA A 128 -12.24 2.50 2.26
C ALA A 128 -12.64 1.91 0.88
N GLN A 129 -12.94 0.60 0.83
CA GLN A 129 -13.57 -0.10 -0.30
C GLN A 129 -15.11 -0.03 -0.27
N LEU A 130 -15.70 0.58 0.77
CA LEU A 130 -17.11 0.96 0.83
C LEU A 130 -17.20 2.41 0.34
N LEU A 131 -17.55 2.58 -0.94
CA LEU A 131 -17.46 3.87 -1.60
C LEU A 131 -18.65 4.78 -1.25
N GLU A 132 -19.84 4.19 -1.10
CA GLU A 132 -21.04 4.89 -0.72
C GLU A 132 -21.18 4.99 0.79
N GLU A 133 -21.79 6.08 1.25
CA GLU A 133 -21.74 6.43 2.66
C GLU A 133 -22.88 5.84 3.47
N LEU A 134 -24.05 5.68 2.85
CA LEU A 134 -25.11 4.84 3.39
C LEU A 134 -24.59 3.42 3.69
N THR A 135 -23.71 2.88 2.83
CA THR A 135 -23.01 1.61 3.08
C THR A 135 -22.19 1.67 4.37
N ARG A 136 -21.35 2.70 4.54
CA ARG A 136 -20.54 2.90 5.75
C ARG A 136 -21.40 3.05 7.01
N TYR A 137 -22.55 3.74 6.93
CA TYR A 137 -23.51 3.86 8.03
C TYR A 137 -24.18 2.52 8.38
N LEU A 138 -24.69 1.78 7.39
CA LEU A 138 -25.29 0.47 7.61
C LEU A 138 -24.27 -0.53 8.20
N PHE A 139 -23.01 -0.46 7.78
CA PHE A 139 -21.92 -1.21 8.41
C PHE A 139 -21.69 -0.77 9.88
N ALA A 140 -21.76 0.53 10.19
CA ALA A 140 -21.64 1.01 11.57
C ALA A 140 -22.79 0.52 12.47
N LEU A 141 -24.03 0.55 11.98
CA LEU A 141 -25.17 -0.08 12.67
C LEU A 141 -24.96 -1.58 12.90
N GLN A 142 -24.41 -2.31 11.93
CA GLN A 142 -24.07 -3.72 12.11
C GLN A 142 -23.01 -3.93 13.20
N ILE A 143 -22.01 -3.06 13.29
CA ILE A 143 -21.00 -3.12 14.35
C ILE A 143 -21.60 -2.76 15.72
N LYS A 144 -22.46 -1.74 15.82
CA LYS A 144 -23.26 -1.45 17.03
C LYS A 144 -24.04 -2.69 17.48
N GLN A 145 -24.74 -3.37 16.56
CA GLN A 145 -25.46 -4.61 16.86
C GLN A 145 -24.55 -5.79 17.25
N ASP A 146 -23.35 -5.91 16.67
CA ASP A 146 -22.40 -6.97 17.02
C ASP A 146 -21.71 -6.73 18.36
N LEU A 147 -21.50 -5.46 18.72
CA LEU A 147 -20.91 -5.02 19.97
C LEU A 147 -21.89 -5.21 21.14
N SER A 148 -23.13 -4.73 21.03
CA SER A 148 -24.12 -4.76 22.12
C SER A 148 -24.56 -6.16 22.54
N CYS A 149 -24.48 -7.15 21.64
CA CYS A 149 -24.75 -8.55 21.93
C CYS A 149 -23.50 -9.41 22.20
N GLY A 150 -22.31 -8.80 22.30
CA GLY A 150 -21.06 -9.49 22.60
C GLY A 150 -20.51 -10.40 21.48
N ARG A 151 -20.97 -10.26 20.23
CA ARG A 151 -20.37 -10.97 19.08
C ARG A 151 -18.99 -10.41 18.72
N LEU A 152 -18.80 -9.09 18.85
CA LEU A 152 -17.53 -8.41 18.61
C LEU A 152 -16.77 -8.24 19.92
N THR A 153 -15.95 -9.23 20.28
CA THR A 153 -15.16 -9.17 21.52
C THR A 153 -13.99 -8.19 21.41
N CYS A 154 -13.86 -7.33 22.41
CA CYS A 154 -12.77 -6.40 22.61
C CYS A 154 -12.60 -6.15 24.12
N ASN A 155 -11.59 -5.39 24.54
CA ASN A 155 -11.52 -4.92 25.94
C ASN A 155 -12.23 -3.57 26.11
N ASP A 156 -12.51 -3.25 27.36
CA ASP A 156 -12.92 -1.99 28.00
C ASP A 156 -12.53 -0.70 27.26
N SER A 157 -11.27 -0.53 26.86
CA SER A 157 -10.76 0.67 26.19
C SER A 157 -11.25 0.80 24.75
N SER A 158 -11.31 -0.31 24.03
CA SER A 158 -11.89 -0.39 22.68
C SER A 158 -13.42 -0.38 22.71
N ALA A 159 -14.03 -0.98 23.73
CA ALA A 159 -15.46 -0.89 23.97
C ALA A 159 -15.86 0.57 24.21
N ALA A 160 -15.19 1.23 25.16
CA ALA A 160 -15.47 2.61 25.52
C ALA A 160 -15.28 3.59 24.35
N LEU A 161 -14.18 3.45 23.60
CA LEU A 161 -13.91 4.29 22.43
C LEU A 161 -14.85 3.96 21.25
N MET A 162 -15.36 2.73 21.09
CA MET A 162 -16.37 2.45 20.06
C MET A 162 -17.67 3.16 20.38
N VAL A 163 -18.12 3.04 21.65
CA VAL A 163 -19.35 3.66 22.10
C VAL A 163 -19.22 5.19 22.08
N SER A 164 -18.06 5.77 22.43
CA SER A 164 -17.86 7.23 22.41
C SER A 164 -17.97 7.86 21.01
N HIS A 165 -17.74 7.08 19.97
CA HIS A 165 -17.93 7.52 18.60
C HIS A 165 -19.34 7.16 18.06
N ILE A 166 -19.93 6.02 18.47
CA ILE A 166 -21.35 5.72 18.19
C ILE A 166 -22.26 6.82 18.77
N ILE A 167 -21.99 7.31 19.99
CA ILE A 167 -22.78 8.41 20.56
C ILE A 167 -22.49 9.75 19.89
N GLN A 168 -21.25 10.03 19.45
CA GLN A 168 -20.95 11.22 18.62
C GLN A 168 -21.78 11.22 17.32
N SER A 169 -22.02 10.06 16.69
CA SER A 169 -22.83 9.96 15.47
C SER A 169 -24.36 9.91 15.70
N GLU A 170 -24.80 9.81 16.96
CA GLU A 170 -26.21 9.78 17.39
C GLU A 170 -26.70 11.09 18.04
N ILE A 171 -25.95 11.63 19.01
CA ILE A 171 -26.31 12.84 19.78
C ILE A 171 -25.47 14.09 19.46
N GLY A 172 -24.35 13.93 18.75
CA GLY A 172 -23.44 15.03 18.38
C GLY A 172 -22.31 15.25 19.39
N ASP A 173 -21.84 16.49 19.49
CA ASP A 173 -20.71 16.87 20.36
C ASP A 173 -20.99 16.64 21.85
N PHE A 174 -19.91 16.49 22.63
CA PHE A 174 -20.00 16.14 24.05
C PHE A 174 -20.57 17.26 24.93
N GLU A 175 -21.82 17.10 25.37
CA GLU A 175 -22.34 17.71 26.59
C GLU A 175 -22.40 16.65 27.71
N GLU A 176 -21.81 16.93 28.87
CA GLU A 176 -21.66 15.95 29.97
C GLU A 176 -23.00 15.41 30.48
N SER A 177 -23.97 16.31 30.65
CA SER A 177 -25.34 16.02 31.13
C SER A 177 -26.09 15.08 30.17
N GLN A 178 -26.07 15.41 28.88
CA GLN A 178 -26.74 14.72 27.80
C GLN A 178 -26.09 13.37 27.53
N CYS A 179 -24.76 13.32 27.45
CA CYS A 179 -23.98 12.11 27.27
C CYS A 179 -24.24 11.10 28.41
N ARG A 180 -24.16 11.54 29.68
CA ARG A 180 -24.42 10.65 30.82
C ARG A 180 -25.86 10.13 30.84
N SER A 181 -26.83 10.99 30.53
CA SER A 181 -28.24 10.58 30.41
C SER A 181 -28.43 9.56 29.27
N HIS A 182 -27.82 9.79 28.10
CA HIS A 182 -27.92 8.89 26.95
C HIS A 182 -27.33 7.51 27.23
N LEU A 183 -26.18 7.46 27.93
CA LEU A 183 -25.50 6.22 28.34
C LEU A 183 -26.15 5.45 29.50
N LEU A 184 -27.04 6.10 30.26
CA LEU A 184 -27.88 5.41 31.25
C LEU A 184 -29.17 4.84 30.63
N ASN A 185 -29.66 5.45 29.55
CA ASN A 185 -30.89 5.03 28.86
C ASN A 185 -30.66 4.01 27.73
N ASN A 186 -29.43 3.90 27.18
CA ASN A 186 -29.11 3.04 26.03
C ASN A 186 -27.93 2.10 26.33
N ASN A 187 -28.06 0.82 25.98
CA ASN A 187 -27.01 -0.20 26.16
C ASN A 187 -26.33 -0.55 24.82
N TYR A 188 -25.04 -0.23 24.71
CA TYR A 188 -24.20 -0.44 23.52
C TYR A 188 -23.22 -1.60 23.67
N ILE A 189 -22.96 -2.05 24.89
CA ILE A 189 -22.06 -3.16 25.25
C ILE A 189 -22.65 -3.96 26.42
N PRO A 190 -22.34 -5.26 26.54
CA PRO A 190 -22.42 -5.96 27.82
C PRO A 190 -21.63 -5.20 28.89
N ASP A 191 -22.15 -5.20 30.12
CA ASP A 191 -21.49 -4.62 31.30
C ASP A 191 -21.02 -3.16 31.12
N GLN A 192 -21.88 -2.31 30.55
CA GLN A 192 -21.57 -0.90 30.24
C GLN A 192 -21.26 -0.01 31.46
N MET A 193 -21.85 -0.30 32.63
CA MET A 193 -21.83 0.61 33.79
C MET A 193 -20.42 1.05 34.24
N PRO A 194 -19.40 0.17 34.37
CA PRO A 194 -18.04 0.57 34.78
C PRO A 194 -17.29 1.38 33.71
N LEU A 195 -17.84 1.49 32.50
CA LEU A 195 -17.18 2.12 31.35
C LEU A 195 -17.76 3.50 31.00
N ILE A 196 -18.86 3.93 31.63
CA ILE A 196 -19.53 5.22 31.33
C ILE A 196 -18.55 6.39 31.39
N ASP A 197 -17.80 6.54 32.49
CA ASP A 197 -16.91 7.70 32.66
C ASP A 197 -15.76 7.69 31.63
N LYS A 198 -15.34 6.49 31.18
CA LYS A 198 -14.32 6.30 30.12
C LYS A 198 -14.89 6.54 28.71
N ILE A 199 -16.15 6.21 28.47
CA ILE A 199 -16.88 6.56 27.24
C ILE A 199 -16.99 8.08 27.15
N MET A 200 -17.35 8.75 28.25
CA MET A 200 -17.43 10.21 28.35
C MET A 200 -16.06 10.88 28.13
N GLU A 201 -14.99 10.34 28.73
CA GLU A 201 -13.61 10.80 28.53
C GLU A 201 -13.16 10.73 27.05
N PHE A 202 -13.65 9.74 26.30
CA PHE A 202 -13.38 9.64 24.88
C PHE A 202 -14.34 10.47 24.00
N HIS A 203 -15.59 10.68 24.42
CA HIS A 203 -16.55 11.52 23.69
C HIS A 203 -16.15 12.99 23.74
N SER A 204 -15.61 13.46 24.87
CA SER A 204 -15.04 14.82 24.99
C SER A 204 -13.87 15.10 24.04
N LYS A 205 -13.25 14.07 23.46
CA LYS A 205 -12.15 14.16 22.47
C LYS A 205 -12.63 14.04 21.03
N ASN A 206 -13.94 13.87 20.81
CA ASN A 206 -14.56 13.69 19.50
C ASN A 206 -15.27 14.94 18.97
N ILE A 207 -15.19 16.05 19.71
CA ILE A 207 -15.85 17.32 19.38
C ILE A 207 -15.45 17.80 17.97
N GLY A 208 -16.45 18.09 17.15
CA GLY A 208 -16.29 18.58 15.77
C GLY A 208 -16.44 17.53 14.66
N HIS A 209 -16.56 16.22 14.97
CA HIS A 209 -16.78 15.19 13.95
C HIS A 209 -18.30 15.04 13.58
N THR A 210 -18.66 14.77 12.30
CA THR A 210 -20.04 14.91 11.70
C THR A 210 -20.80 13.60 11.16
N PRO A 211 -21.56 13.53 10.00
CA PRO A 211 -21.97 12.24 9.18
C PRO A 211 -21.52 11.63 7.64
N ALA A 212 -20.34 11.36 6.81
CA ALA A 212 -18.72 11.29 6.57
C ALA A 212 -17.41 10.79 7.46
N GLU A 213 -16.78 11.56 8.43
CA GLU A 213 -15.80 11.44 9.61
C GLU A 213 -15.92 10.67 11.05
N SER A 214 -16.94 10.78 12.00
CA SER A 214 -17.44 10.12 13.39
C SER A 214 -18.12 8.67 13.94
N ASP A 215 -18.66 7.41 13.52
CA ASP A 215 -18.91 6.25 12.44
C ASP A 215 -17.80 5.40 11.62
N PHE A 216 -17.62 5.51 10.28
CA PHE A 216 -16.40 5.20 9.43
C PHE A 216 -15.19 4.59 10.15
N GLN A 217 -14.57 5.30 11.09
CA GLN A 217 -13.38 4.80 11.78
C GLN A 217 -13.61 3.60 12.75
N LEU A 218 -14.85 3.15 13.07
CA LEU A 218 -15.02 1.84 13.75
C LEU A 218 -14.99 0.75 12.73
N LEU A 219 -15.22 1.10 11.47
CA LEU A 219 -14.72 0.28 10.38
C LEU A 219 -13.18 0.38 10.32
N GLU A 220 -12.52 1.52 10.64
CA GLU A 220 -11.04 1.61 10.78
C GLU A 220 -10.40 0.74 11.86
N VAL A 221 -11.05 0.46 13.00
CA VAL A 221 -10.38 -0.35 14.04
C VAL A 221 -11.23 -1.45 14.66
N ALA A 222 -12.55 -1.53 14.42
CA ALA A 222 -13.21 -2.83 14.57
C ALA A 222 -12.62 -3.83 13.58
N ARG A 223 -12.17 -3.40 12.37
CA ARG A 223 -11.37 -4.24 11.45
C ARG A 223 -10.05 -4.77 12.05
N CYS A 224 -9.58 -4.19 13.16
CA CYS A 224 -8.39 -4.62 13.89
C CYS A 224 -8.71 -5.52 15.09
N LEU A 225 -10.00 -5.75 15.41
CA LEU A 225 -10.45 -6.74 16.38
C LEU A 225 -10.56 -8.11 15.70
N GLU A 226 -10.10 -9.17 16.36
CA GLU A 226 -10.04 -10.52 15.77
C GLU A 226 -11.43 -11.07 15.38
N MET A 227 -12.49 -10.62 16.04
CA MET A 227 -13.88 -11.05 15.78
C MET A 227 -14.63 -10.21 14.73
N TYR A 228 -13.95 -9.30 14.02
CA TYR A 228 -14.57 -8.46 12.97
C TYR A 228 -15.23 -9.28 11.86
N GLY A 229 -16.56 -9.14 11.72
CA GLY A 229 -17.34 -9.89 10.74
C GLY A 229 -17.36 -11.40 10.95
N ILE A 230 -16.79 -11.90 12.06
CA ILE A 230 -16.68 -13.33 12.32
C ILE A 230 -18.03 -13.90 12.76
N ARG A 231 -18.36 -15.06 12.20
CA ARG A 231 -19.51 -15.89 12.57
C ARG A 231 -19.02 -17.30 12.80
N LEU A 232 -19.05 -17.73 14.06
CA LEU A 232 -18.52 -19.03 14.50
C LEU A 232 -19.54 -20.15 14.27
N HIS A 233 -19.11 -21.23 13.63
CA HIS A 233 -19.89 -22.44 13.39
C HIS A 233 -19.24 -23.64 14.13
N PRO A 234 -19.88 -24.17 15.19
CA PRO A 234 -19.31 -25.26 15.98
C PRO A 234 -18.97 -26.52 15.17
N ALA A 235 -17.78 -27.05 15.42
CA ALA A 235 -17.20 -28.21 14.77
C ALA A 235 -16.28 -28.99 15.73
N LYS A 236 -15.74 -30.09 15.23
CA LYS A 236 -14.58 -30.80 15.79
C LYS A 236 -13.59 -31.11 14.67
N ASP A 237 -12.33 -31.36 15.01
CA ASP A 237 -11.34 -31.96 14.11
C ASP A 237 -11.59 -33.48 13.96
N ARG A 238 -10.55 -34.27 13.64
CA ARG A 238 -10.66 -35.74 13.57
C ARG A 238 -10.42 -36.40 14.92
N GLU A 239 -9.62 -35.73 15.75
CA GLU A 239 -9.11 -36.11 17.06
C GLU A 239 -10.21 -35.96 18.14
N GLY A 240 -11.18 -35.07 17.91
CA GLY A 240 -12.37 -34.87 18.73
C GLY A 240 -12.43 -33.52 19.45
N THR A 241 -11.40 -32.68 19.31
CA THR A 241 -11.27 -31.35 19.91
C THR A 241 -12.47 -30.48 19.55
N VAL A 242 -13.03 -29.74 20.51
CA VAL A 242 -14.14 -28.82 20.24
C VAL A 242 -13.59 -27.51 19.68
N LEU A 243 -13.99 -27.18 18.46
CA LEU A 243 -13.51 -26.05 17.68
C LEU A 243 -14.70 -25.27 17.08
N SER A 244 -14.44 -24.09 16.53
CA SER A 244 -15.37 -23.39 15.64
C SER A 244 -14.71 -23.08 14.31
N LEU A 245 -15.48 -23.20 13.23
CA LEU A 245 -15.07 -22.74 11.90
C LEU A 245 -15.73 -21.41 11.59
N ALA A 246 -15.01 -20.51 10.92
CA ALA A 246 -15.55 -19.26 10.38
C ALA A 246 -15.10 -19.05 8.94
N VAL A 247 -15.67 -18.04 8.28
CA VAL A 247 -15.38 -17.69 6.89
C VAL A 247 -15.08 -16.20 6.82
N ALA A 248 -14.00 -15.84 6.13
CA ALA A 248 -13.55 -14.45 5.97
C ALA A 248 -13.10 -14.19 4.52
N HIS A 249 -12.82 -12.93 4.18
CA HIS A 249 -12.30 -12.56 2.86
C HIS A 249 -10.96 -13.25 2.53
N THR A 250 -10.18 -13.67 3.54
CA THR A 250 -8.91 -14.40 3.38
C THR A 250 -9.08 -15.91 3.12
N GLY A 251 -10.06 -16.56 3.73
CA GLY A 251 -10.12 -18.02 3.79
C GLY A 251 -11.17 -18.59 4.75
N VAL A 252 -11.05 -19.91 4.99
CA VAL A 252 -11.73 -20.58 6.11
C VAL A 252 -10.85 -20.47 7.34
N LEU A 253 -11.40 -19.98 8.45
CA LEU A 253 -10.69 -19.80 9.72
C LEU A 253 -11.09 -20.89 10.72
N VAL A 254 -10.17 -21.25 11.63
CA VAL A 254 -10.40 -22.19 12.73
C VAL A 254 -10.13 -21.46 14.05
N PHE A 255 -11.06 -21.58 14.97
CA PHE A 255 -11.06 -20.95 16.28
C PHE A 255 -11.18 -21.98 17.40
N GLN A 256 -10.56 -21.69 18.54
CA GLN A 256 -10.75 -22.39 19.81
C GLN A 256 -11.19 -21.35 20.84
N GLY A 257 -12.42 -21.47 21.34
CA GLY A 257 -13.10 -20.33 21.96
C GLY A 257 -13.23 -19.17 20.96
N HIS A 258 -12.75 -17.99 21.33
CA HIS A 258 -12.67 -16.80 20.46
C HIS A 258 -11.27 -16.54 19.88
N THR A 259 -10.27 -17.39 20.19
CA THR A 259 -8.90 -17.26 19.67
C THR A 259 -8.76 -17.99 18.35
N LYS A 260 -8.22 -17.33 17.31
CA LYS A 260 -7.95 -17.94 16.00
C LYS A 260 -6.71 -18.84 16.05
N ILE A 261 -6.88 -20.15 15.86
CA ILE A 261 -5.78 -21.14 15.88
C ILE A 261 -5.24 -21.50 14.49
N ASN A 262 -6.02 -21.34 13.41
CA ASN A 262 -5.56 -21.67 12.05
C ASN A 262 -6.35 -20.91 10.96
N ALA A 263 -5.81 -20.80 9.74
CA ALA A 263 -6.42 -20.12 8.61
C ALA A 263 -6.05 -20.76 7.26
N PHE A 264 -7.03 -21.33 6.57
CA PHE A 264 -6.89 -21.91 5.24
C PHE A 264 -7.23 -20.88 4.15
N ASN A 265 -6.21 -20.15 3.69
CA ASN A 265 -6.34 -19.12 2.67
C ASN A 265 -6.98 -19.66 1.37
N TRP A 266 -7.86 -18.89 0.73
CA TRP A 266 -8.50 -19.25 -0.53
C TRP A 266 -7.51 -19.66 -1.65
N SER A 267 -6.27 -19.16 -1.64
CA SER A 267 -5.23 -19.57 -2.58
C SER A 267 -4.79 -21.04 -2.38
N LYS A 268 -4.68 -21.51 -1.14
CA LYS A 268 -4.28 -22.88 -0.79
C LYS A 268 -5.42 -23.90 -0.90
N VAL A 269 -6.68 -23.45 -0.86
CA VAL A 269 -7.84 -24.34 -1.05
C VAL A 269 -7.93 -24.78 -2.52
N ARG A 270 -7.99 -26.09 -2.75
CA ARG A 270 -8.24 -26.70 -4.07
C ARG A 270 -9.72 -27.03 -4.27
N LYS A 271 -10.41 -27.52 -3.23
CA LYS A 271 -11.83 -27.88 -3.29
C LYS A 271 -12.46 -27.96 -1.90
N LEU A 272 -13.64 -27.37 -1.74
CA LEU A 272 -14.51 -27.55 -0.58
C LEU A 272 -15.62 -28.55 -0.89
N SER A 273 -15.91 -29.44 0.05
CA SER A 273 -17.00 -30.41 -0.06
C SER A 273 -17.50 -30.85 1.33
N PHE A 274 -18.58 -31.63 1.38
CA PHE A 274 -19.06 -32.24 2.61
C PHE A 274 -19.70 -33.62 2.35
N LYS A 275 -19.65 -34.51 3.33
CA LYS A 275 -20.20 -35.88 3.28
C LYS A 275 -20.84 -36.21 4.63
N ARG A 276 -22.16 -36.45 4.66
CA ARG A 276 -22.93 -36.52 5.93
C ARG A 276 -22.65 -35.27 6.79
N LYS A 277 -22.18 -35.43 8.03
CA LYS A 277 -21.80 -34.35 8.97
C LYS A 277 -20.29 -34.00 8.97
N ARG A 278 -19.55 -34.41 7.94
CA ARG A 278 -18.12 -34.10 7.75
C ARG A 278 -17.96 -33.02 6.68
N PHE A 279 -17.38 -31.89 7.03
CA PHE A 279 -16.91 -30.85 6.10
C PHE A 279 -15.46 -31.18 5.70
N LEU A 280 -15.10 -30.96 4.43
CA LEU A 280 -13.86 -31.44 3.82
C LEU A 280 -13.18 -30.34 3.02
N ILE A 281 -11.98 -29.95 3.45
CA ILE A 281 -11.12 -28.98 2.76
C ILE A 281 -10.00 -29.75 2.07
N LYS A 282 -10.04 -29.85 0.74
CA LYS A 282 -8.89 -30.29 -0.05
C LYS A 282 -7.97 -29.12 -0.29
N LEU A 283 -6.70 -29.27 0.08
CA LEU A 283 -5.66 -28.30 -0.22
C LEU A 283 -5.09 -28.54 -1.64
N ARG A 284 -4.28 -27.60 -2.12
CA ARG A 284 -3.38 -27.84 -3.26
C ARG A 284 -2.14 -28.57 -2.74
N PRO A 285 -1.59 -29.54 -3.49
CA PRO A 285 -0.33 -30.15 -3.12
C PRO A 285 0.79 -29.11 -3.24
N ASP A 286 1.46 -28.82 -2.12
CA ASP A 286 2.72 -28.09 -2.10
C ASP A 286 3.86 -29.12 -2.25
N LEU A 287 4.93 -28.80 -2.99
CA LEU A 287 5.98 -29.77 -3.39
C LEU A 287 6.72 -30.46 -2.22
N ASN A 288 6.64 -29.90 -1.01
CA ASN A 288 7.40 -30.33 0.16
C ASN A 288 6.53 -31.03 1.24
N SER A 289 5.26 -31.36 0.97
CA SER A 289 4.34 -31.91 1.99
C SER A 289 3.92 -33.36 1.70
N SER A 290 4.37 -34.31 2.53
CA SER A 290 4.05 -35.74 2.44
C SER A 290 2.77 -36.17 3.18
N TYR A 291 2.07 -35.26 3.87
CA TYR A 291 0.93 -35.59 4.73
C TYR A 291 -0.39 -34.90 4.33
N GLN A 292 -1.45 -35.72 4.18
CA GLN A 292 -2.87 -35.37 4.28
C GLN A 292 -3.37 -34.17 3.44
N ASP A 293 -3.43 -34.38 2.12
CA ASP A 293 -4.07 -33.56 1.06
C ASP A 293 -5.54 -33.09 1.34
N THR A 294 -6.18 -33.54 2.43
CA THR A 294 -7.60 -33.29 2.73
C THR A 294 -7.88 -33.25 4.23
N LEU A 295 -8.15 -32.06 4.74
CA LEU A 295 -8.58 -31.83 6.11
C LEU A 295 -10.07 -32.19 6.28
N GLU A 296 -10.45 -32.69 7.45
CA GLU A 296 -11.83 -33.05 7.78
C GLU A 296 -12.24 -32.41 9.11
N PHE A 297 -13.45 -31.83 9.13
CA PHE A 297 -14.07 -31.27 10.33
C PHE A 297 -15.48 -31.82 10.53
N LEU A 298 -15.81 -32.24 11.74
CA LEU A 298 -17.09 -32.84 12.10
C LEU A 298 -18.04 -31.78 12.68
N MET A 299 -19.13 -31.45 11.99
CA MET A 299 -20.12 -30.48 12.47
C MET A 299 -21.34 -31.17 13.10
N ALA A 300 -22.20 -30.41 13.78
CA ALA A 300 -23.37 -30.96 14.49
C ALA A 300 -24.32 -31.77 13.57
N SER A 301 -24.56 -31.34 12.34
CA SER A 301 -25.41 -32.06 11.38
C SER A 301 -24.97 -31.90 9.92
N ARG A 302 -25.57 -32.71 9.03
CA ARG A 302 -25.47 -32.57 7.57
C ARG A 302 -25.86 -31.16 7.11
N ASP A 303 -26.89 -30.60 7.70
CA ASP A 303 -27.44 -29.31 7.27
C ASP A 303 -26.59 -28.15 7.77
N CYS A 304 -25.93 -28.29 8.94
CA CYS A 304 -24.87 -27.39 9.37
C CYS A 304 -23.70 -27.38 8.36
N CYS A 305 -23.19 -28.55 7.96
CA CYS A 305 -22.15 -28.65 6.91
C CYS A 305 -22.58 -28.02 5.59
N LYS A 306 -23.85 -28.20 5.20
CA LYS A 306 -24.39 -27.66 3.95
C LYS A 306 -24.54 -26.14 4.00
N VAL A 307 -24.94 -25.56 5.13
CA VAL A 307 -24.99 -24.11 5.35
C VAL A 307 -23.58 -23.53 5.36
N PHE A 308 -22.64 -24.11 6.12
CA PHE A 308 -21.26 -23.64 6.15
C PHE A 308 -20.58 -23.72 4.77
N TRP A 309 -20.77 -24.82 4.04
CA TRP A 309 -20.29 -24.97 2.67
C TRP A 309 -20.90 -23.93 1.70
N LYS A 310 -22.18 -23.54 1.85
CA LYS A 310 -22.78 -22.44 1.08
C LYS A 310 -22.04 -21.13 1.36
N ILE A 311 -21.87 -20.76 2.63
CA ILE A 311 -21.20 -19.52 3.05
C ILE A 311 -19.77 -19.47 2.48
N CYS A 312 -19.01 -20.56 2.56
CA CYS A 312 -17.68 -20.65 1.94
C CYS A 312 -17.69 -20.45 0.41
N VAL A 313 -18.67 -21.04 -0.30
CA VAL A 313 -18.83 -20.86 -1.75
C VAL A 313 -19.19 -19.40 -2.10
N GLU A 314 -20.04 -18.76 -1.28
CA GLU A 314 -20.46 -17.37 -1.47
C GLU A 314 -19.31 -16.39 -1.18
N TYR A 315 -18.60 -16.53 -0.07
CA TYR A 315 -17.42 -15.71 0.27
C TYR A 315 -16.30 -15.86 -0.75
N HIS A 316 -15.98 -17.08 -1.16
CA HIS A 316 -14.99 -17.31 -2.21
C HIS A 316 -15.45 -16.65 -3.53
N ALA A 317 -16.72 -16.78 -3.92
CA ALA A 317 -17.21 -16.16 -5.14
C ALA A 317 -17.13 -14.62 -5.08
N PHE A 318 -17.63 -14.01 -4.00
CA PHE A 318 -17.65 -12.56 -3.83
C PHE A 318 -16.25 -11.94 -3.79
N PHE A 319 -15.32 -12.49 -3.00
CA PHE A 319 -13.98 -11.92 -2.80
C PHE A 319 -12.88 -12.42 -3.76
N ARG A 320 -13.10 -13.51 -4.52
CA ARG A 320 -12.04 -14.11 -5.36
C ARG A 320 -12.36 -14.23 -6.86
N LEU A 321 -13.61 -14.02 -7.29
CA LEU A 321 -13.99 -14.07 -8.70
C LEU A 321 -14.23 -12.66 -9.26
N PHE A 322 -14.05 -12.51 -10.57
CA PHE A 322 -14.25 -11.23 -11.26
C PHE A 322 -15.66 -11.09 -11.85
N GLU A 323 -16.41 -12.18 -11.95
CA GLU A 323 -17.78 -12.26 -12.52
C GLU A 323 -18.61 -13.31 -11.76
N GLU A 324 -19.96 -13.22 -11.84
CA GLU A 324 -20.87 -14.26 -11.34
C GLU A 324 -20.59 -15.62 -12.03
N PRO A 325 -20.51 -16.75 -11.28
CA PRO A 325 -20.32 -18.08 -11.85
C PRO A 325 -21.45 -18.49 -12.82
N LYS A 326 -21.19 -18.42 -14.13
CA LYS A 326 -22.14 -18.78 -15.21
C LYS A 326 -22.80 -20.16 -14.94
N PRO A 327 -24.14 -20.29 -15.12
CA PRO A 327 -24.85 -21.51 -14.80
C PRO A 327 -24.40 -22.66 -15.72
N LYS A 328 -24.00 -23.79 -15.13
CA LYS A 328 -23.67 -25.00 -15.91
C LYS A 328 -24.95 -25.63 -16.48
N PRO A 329 -24.93 -26.15 -17.73
CA PRO A 329 -26.06 -26.90 -18.27
C PRO A 329 -26.35 -28.11 -17.40
N LYS A 330 -27.63 -28.44 -17.21
CA LYS A 330 -28.05 -29.61 -16.44
C LYS A 330 -27.86 -30.86 -17.30
N PRO A 331 -27.06 -31.86 -16.88
CA PRO A 331 -27.09 -33.16 -17.54
C PRO A 331 -28.46 -33.83 -17.31
N VAL A 332 -28.89 -34.64 -18.27
CA VAL A 332 -30.26 -35.18 -18.35
C VAL A 332 -30.54 -36.28 -17.30
N LEU A 333 -29.49 -36.84 -16.67
CA LEU A 333 -29.59 -37.90 -15.66
C LEU A 333 -28.99 -37.51 -14.31
N PHE A 334 -29.49 -38.17 -13.25
CA PHE A 334 -29.42 -37.79 -11.84
C PHE A 334 -28.02 -37.39 -11.29
N THR A 335 -27.70 -36.09 -11.26
CA THR A 335 -26.52 -35.59 -10.53
C THR A 335 -26.72 -35.66 -9.01
N ARG A 336 -26.06 -36.61 -8.36
CA ARG A 336 -25.99 -36.79 -6.90
C ARG A 336 -25.13 -35.70 -6.23
N GLY A 337 -25.61 -34.45 -6.20
CA GLY A 337 -24.87 -33.31 -5.65
C GLY A 337 -25.71 -32.08 -5.31
N SER A 338 -25.08 -31.06 -4.72
CA SER A 338 -25.70 -29.76 -4.42
C SER A 338 -25.53 -28.82 -5.62
N SER A 339 -26.63 -28.41 -6.26
CA SER A 339 -26.63 -27.52 -7.43
C SER A 339 -26.56 -26.02 -7.08
N PHE A 340 -26.11 -25.68 -5.87
CA PHE A 340 -26.03 -24.29 -5.42
C PHE A 340 -24.81 -23.57 -6.02
N ARG A 341 -25.00 -22.30 -6.38
CA ARG A 341 -23.98 -21.36 -6.85
C ARG A 341 -24.24 -19.99 -6.23
N PHE A 342 -23.20 -19.18 -6.12
CA PHE A 342 -23.32 -17.74 -5.83
C PHE A 342 -24.13 -17.04 -6.93
N SER A 343 -24.88 -15.99 -6.58
CA SER A 343 -25.57 -15.11 -7.53
C SER A 343 -25.79 -13.71 -6.94
N GLY A 344 -25.46 -12.70 -7.73
CA GLY A 344 -25.10 -11.34 -7.29
C GLY A 344 -23.79 -10.88 -7.95
N ARG A 345 -23.44 -9.60 -7.78
CA ARG A 345 -22.17 -9.02 -8.23
C ARG A 345 -21.04 -9.49 -7.31
N THR A 346 -19.86 -9.78 -7.86
CA THR A 346 -18.64 -9.97 -7.04
C THR A 346 -18.18 -8.63 -6.47
N GLN A 347 -17.31 -8.62 -5.45
CA GLN A 347 -16.82 -7.37 -4.85
C GLN A 347 -16.20 -6.44 -5.90
N LYS A 348 -15.46 -7.00 -6.88
CA LYS A 348 -14.95 -6.24 -8.02
C LYS A 348 -16.09 -5.61 -8.82
N GLN A 349 -17.12 -6.38 -9.19
CA GLN A 349 -18.25 -5.85 -9.96
C GLN A 349 -19.07 -4.80 -9.20
N VAL A 350 -19.09 -4.82 -7.86
CA VAL A 350 -19.67 -3.73 -7.05
C VAL A 350 -18.80 -2.47 -7.17
N ILE A 351 -17.50 -2.59 -6.94
CA ILE A 351 -16.55 -1.46 -6.98
C ILE A 351 -16.46 -0.84 -8.38
N ASP A 352 -16.40 -1.65 -9.43
CA ASP A 352 -16.40 -1.18 -10.82
C ASP A 352 -17.73 -0.48 -11.14
N TYR A 353 -18.89 -1.07 -10.79
CA TYR A 353 -20.21 -0.46 -11.02
C TYR A 353 -20.40 0.89 -10.35
N VAL A 354 -19.94 1.07 -9.10
CA VAL A 354 -20.02 2.38 -8.40
C VAL A 354 -19.11 3.42 -9.04
N ARG A 355 -17.96 3.01 -9.62
CA ARG A 355 -17.03 3.92 -10.29
C ARG A 355 -17.44 4.29 -11.71
N GLU A 356 -18.17 3.40 -12.39
CA GLU A 356 -18.63 3.58 -13.77
C GLU A 356 -20.01 4.29 -13.86
N SER A 357 -20.68 4.53 -12.73
CA SER A 357 -22.02 5.14 -12.67
C SER A 357 -21.99 6.54 -12.08
N ASP A 358 -22.38 7.55 -12.88
CA ASP A 358 -22.61 8.94 -12.43
C ASP A 358 -23.90 9.06 -11.58
N PHE A 359 -23.95 8.37 -10.44
CA PHE A 359 -25.05 8.52 -9.49
C PHE A 359 -25.02 9.89 -8.82
N LYS A 360 -26.15 10.60 -8.87
CA LYS A 360 -26.41 11.71 -7.95
C LYS A 360 -26.61 11.12 -6.54
N LYS A 361 -25.57 11.20 -5.71
CA LYS A 361 -25.44 10.62 -4.36
C LYS A 361 -26.60 10.99 -3.43
N ILE A 362 -27.66 10.19 -3.34
CA ILE A 362 -28.89 10.60 -2.63
C ILE A 362 -28.63 10.90 -1.13
N PRO A 363 -29.21 11.97 -0.52
CA PRO A 363 -29.03 12.24 0.88
C PRO A 363 -29.86 11.21 1.66
N PHE A 364 -29.24 10.52 2.61
CA PHE A 364 -29.98 9.71 3.56
C PHE A 364 -30.14 10.55 4.85
N GLU A 365 -31.35 11.06 5.09
CA GLU A 365 -31.60 11.79 6.34
C GLU A 365 -31.55 10.82 7.52
N ARG A 366 -30.69 11.11 8.50
CA ARG A 366 -30.56 10.30 9.71
C ARG A 366 -31.76 10.52 10.63
N LYS A 367 -32.62 9.52 10.75
CA LYS A 367 -33.81 9.60 11.61
C LYS A 367 -33.50 9.62 13.12
N HIS A 368 -32.30 9.20 13.53
CA HIS A 368 -31.88 9.25 14.94
C HIS A 368 -31.46 10.65 15.43
N SER A 369 -30.97 11.53 14.55
CA SER A 369 -30.49 12.87 14.92
C SER A 369 -31.61 13.92 15.06
N ARG A 370 -32.79 13.50 15.53
CA ARG A 370 -33.92 14.38 15.91
C ARG A 370 -34.61 13.90 17.20
N VAL A 371 -33.86 13.88 18.29
CA VAL A 371 -34.47 13.98 19.63
C VAL A 371 -35.07 15.39 19.78
N GLN A 372 -36.27 15.48 20.37
CA GLN A 372 -37.13 16.66 20.25
C GLN A 372 -36.72 17.82 21.18
N HIS A 373 -36.40 18.99 20.62
CA HIS A 373 -36.38 20.23 21.41
C HIS A 373 -37.80 20.82 21.50
N ASN A 374 -38.60 20.30 22.42
CA ASN A 374 -40.04 20.60 22.52
C ASN A 374 -40.32 21.81 23.45
N SER A 375 -39.88 23.00 23.03
CA SER A 375 -39.93 24.23 23.85
C SER A 375 -41.14 25.12 23.52
N ARG A 376 -42.34 24.69 23.92
CA ARG A 376 -43.57 25.51 23.81
C ARG A 376 -43.65 26.59 24.90
N LEU A 377 -43.08 27.76 24.63
CA LEU A 377 -43.56 29.04 25.17
C LEU A 377 -43.59 30.10 24.05
N SER A 378 -44.71 30.81 23.95
CA SER A 378 -45.02 31.90 23.01
C SER A 378 -45.67 33.03 23.84
N PRO A 379 -45.84 34.31 23.41
CA PRO A 379 -46.12 34.82 22.04
C PRO A 379 -45.20 36.02 21.66
N LEU A 380 -45.35 36.88 20.62
CA LEU A 380 -46.42 37.25 19.65
C LEU A 380 -45.84 37.39 18.20
N PRO A 381 -46.62 37.74 17.14
CA PRO A 381 -46.24 37.46 15.73
C PRO A 381 -46.04 38.67 14.77
N SER A 382 -45.41 38.37 13.61
CA SER A 382 -45.54 39.05 12.29
C SER A 382 -44.89 40.45 12.11
N PRO A 383 -44.67 40.95 10.86
CA PRO A 383 -45.16 40.49 9.56
C PRO A 383 -44.11 40.22 8.44
N ARG A 384 -44.61 39.97 7.22
CA ARG A 384 -43.90 39.61 5.96
C ARG A 384 -43.25 40.81 5.26
N HIS A 385 -42.28 40.55 4.37
CA HIS A 385 -42.01 41.14 3.03
C HIS A 385 -40.65 40.57 2.54
N GLN A 386 -40.26 40.46 1.26
CA GLN A 386 -40.93 40.22 -0.04
C GLN A 386 -39.79 39.84 -1.04
N GLU A 387 -40.06 39.19 -2.17
CA GLU A 387 -39.02 38.76 -3.14
C GLU A 387 -38.43 39.93 -3.95
N VAL A 388 -37.18 39.79 -4.42
CA VAL A 388 -36.73 40.01 -5.83
C VAL A 388 -35.22 39.67 -5.98
N PRO A 389 -34.78 39.03 -7.10
CA PRO A 389 -33.41 38.51 -7.26
C PRO A 389 -32.44 39.51 -7.91
N ARG A 390 -31.12 39.21 -7.90
CA ARG A 390 -30.12 39.87 -8.77
C ARG A 390 -29.13 38.93 -9.46
N GLU A 391 -28.69 39.43 -10.61
CA GLU A 391 -28.15 38.73 -11.77
C GLU A 391 -26.59 38.74 -11.83
N VAL A 392 -26.01 38.12 -12.86
CA VAL A 392 -24.57 37.85 -13.01
C VAL A 392 -23.82 38.90 -13.84
N LYS A 393 -22.67 39.38 -13.32
CA LYS A 393 -21.46 39.86 -14.04
C LYS A 393 -20.31 39.90 -13.00
N ARG A 394 -19.18 39.19 -13.06
CA ARG A 394 -18.26 38.72 -14.13
C ARG A 394 -17.29 39.81 -14.63
N LEU A 395 -16.04 39.79 -14.12
CA LEU A 395 -14.74 39.81 -14.85
C LEU A 395 -13.59 40.53 -14.08
N ARG A 396 -12.42 39.87 -14.00
CA ARG A 396 -11.02 40.38 -14.21
C ARG A 396 -10.47 41.55 -13.35
N LEU A 397 -9.14 41.72 -13.17
CA LEU A 397 -7.93 40.86 -13.20
C LEU A 397 -6.72 41.74 -12.77
N CYS A 398 -5.65 41.17 -12.17
CA CYS A 398 -4.31 41.79 -11.99
C CYS A 398 -4.24 43.05 -11.09
N SER A 399 -3.08 43.50 -10.58
CA SER A 399 -1.76 42.88 -10.29
C SER A 399 -0.92 43.88 -9.46
N THR A 400 0.40 43.62 -9.25
CA THR A 400 1.45 44.56 -8.73
C THR A 400 1.23 45.05 -7.29
N SER A 401 2.07 44.69 -6.31
CA SER A 401 3.41 45.26 -5.99
C SER A 401 3.34 46.75 -5.56
N THR A 402 4.15 47.26 -4.61
CA THR A 402 5.55 46.90 -4.31
C THR A 402 5.96 47.27 -2.87
N SER A 403 7.11 46.75 -2.42
CA SER A 403 7.92 47.17 -1.25
C SER A 403 8.05 48.69 -1.02
N VAL A 404 8.21 49.13 0.24
CA VAL A 404 9.41 49.88 0.71
C VAL A 404 9.51 49.93 2.25
N ARG A 405 10.71 50.24 2.76
CA ARG A 405 11.22 50.02 4.12
C ARG A 405 10.90 51.12 5.14
N ARG A 406 10.87 50.72 6.42
CA ARG A 406 11.39 51.36 7.66
C ARG A 406 11.76 52.86 7.63
N GLY A 407 11.20 53.61 8.60
CA GLY A 407 11.77 54.85 9.18
C GLY A 407 11.26 55.04 10.64
N PRO A 408 12.04 55.54 11.63
CA PRO A 408 11.68 55.45 13.06
C PRO A 408 11.70 56.80 13.84
N VAL A 409 11.55 56.70 15.19
CA VAL A 409 11.99 57.65 16.26
C VAL A 409 10.93 58.55 16.94
N LEU A 410 10.60 58.14 18.19
CA LEU A 410 10.41 58.88 19.47
C LEU A 410 9.71 60.26 19.58
N SER A 411 8.82 60.35 20.58
CA SER A 411 8.85 61.32 21.70
C SER A 411 7.96 60.79 22.86
N GLN A 412 8.45 60.64 24.11
CA GLN A 412 8.33 61.56 25.27
C GLN A 412 6.87 61.83 25.73
N SER A 413 6.50 61.90 27.03
CA SER A 413 7.22 61.89 28.33
C SER A 413 6.28 61.28 29.42
N GLN A 414 6.72 60.80 30.59
CA GLN A 414 6.98 61.46 31.91
C GLN A 414 7.02 60.30 32.96
N SER A 415 7.58 60.31 34.17
CA SER A 415 8.59 61.08 34.91
C SER A 415 8.70 60.48 36.34
N LEU A 416 9.86 59.93 36.69
CA LEU A 416 10.44 59.59 38.02
C LEU A 416 9.61 59.71 39.33
N SER A 417 9.64 58.66 40.18
CA SER A 417 10.19 58.64 41.56
C SER A 417 9.81 57.36 42.36
N ALA A 418 10.44 56.96 43.48
CA ALA A 418 11.88 56.83 43.82
C ALA A 418 12.07 56.06 45.16
N LEU A 419 12.99 55.06 45.21
CA LEU A 419 13.54 54.39 46.43
C LEU A 419 12.51 53.58 47.29
N THR A 420 12.84 52.65 48.21
CA THR A 420 14.11 52.11 48.73
C THR A 420 13.93 50.62 49.18
N GLU A 421 15.05 49.89 49.34
CA GLU A 421 15.29 48.79 50.32
C GLU A 421 14.52 47.45 50.32
N ALA A 422 15.17 46.47 50.98
CA ALA A 422 14.78 45.10 51.34
C ALA A 422 15.66 44.68 52.56
N PRO A 423 15.60 43.46 53.17
CA PRO A 423 14.74 42.29 52.96
C PRO A 423 14.14 41.70 54.28
N GLN A 424 13.50 40.50 54.24
CA GLN A 424 13.76 39.31 55.12
C GLN A 424 12.56 38.34 55.38
N ASN A 425 12.85 37.02 55.25
CA ASN A 425 12.46 35.87 56.11
C ASN A 425 10.99 35.45 56.42
N SER A 426 10.55 34.33 55.80
CA SER A 426 10.19 32.98 56.38
C SER A 426 9.55 32.86 57.80
N PRO A 427 8.70 31.83 58.16
CA PRO A 427 9.01 30.38 57.95
C PRO A 427 7.92 29.24 57.99
N THR A 428 8.33 28.01 57.59
CA THR A 428 8.02 26.64 58.14
C THR A 428 6.64 25.90 58.13
N HIS A 429 6.68 24.62 57.67
CA HIS A 429 6.11 23.36 58.26
C HIS A 429 4.55 23.09 58.31
N ARG A 430 3.99 21.84 58.37
CA ARG A 430 4.41 20.42 58.10
C ARG A 430 3.19 19.43 58.08
N HIS A 431 3.32 18.28 57.38
CA HIS A 431 2.77 16.90 57.67
C HIS A 431 1.25 16.62 57.96
N ARG A 432 0.57 15.76 57.14
CA ARG A 432 0.22 14.29 57.33
C ARG A 432 -1.08 14.02 58.16
N PRO A 433 -1.70 12.80 58.21
CA PRO A 433 -1.20 11.43 57.93
C PRO A 433 -2.05 10.52 56.96
N LYS A 434 -1.84 9.18 57.06
CA LYS A 434 -2.29 8.01 56.24
C LYS A 434 -3.57 7.32 56.86
N PRO A 435 -4.10 6.10 56.47
CA PRO A 435 -3.58 5.02 55.58
C PRO A 435 -4.56 4.17 54.70
N GLY A 436 -3.97 3.35 53.80
CA GLY A 436 -4.51 2.07 53.26
C GLY A 436 -5.34 2.14 51.96
N ALA A 437 -5.41 1.11 51.10
CA ALA A 437 -4.62 -0.13 50.95
C ALA A 437 -4.89 -0.80 49.55
N ALA A 438 -4.01 -1.74 49.10
CA ALA A 438 -4.25 -2.72 48.02
C ALA A 438 -4.50 -2.20 46.56
N LEU A 439 -4.43 -3.00 45.46
CA LEU A 439 -3.44 -4.00 45.00
C LEU A 439 -3.61 -4.29 43.47
N THR A 440 -2.52 -4.57 42.74
CA THR A 440 -2.44 -5.34 41.45
C THR A 440 -3.29 -5.02 40.18
N ARG A 441 -2.58 -4.59 39.11
CA ARG A 441 -2.35 -5.34 37.82
C ARG A 441 -3.53 -5.69 36.86
N ALA A 442 -3.66 -4.91 35.78
CA ALA A 442 -3.87 -5.35 34.37
C ALA A 442 -3.50 -4.16 33.43
N ARG A 443 -2.90 -4.24 32.21
CA ARG A 443 -2.90 -5.13 31.02
C ARG A 443 -4.10 -4.98 30.04
N ILE A 444 -3.76 -4.51 28.82
CA ILE A 444 -4.19 -5.03 27.48
C ILE A 444 -5.26 -4.30 26.61
N THR A 445 -4.81 -3.99 25.37
CA THR A 445 -5.46 -3.79 24.03
C THR A 445 -6.26 -2.53 23.62
N SER A 446 -6.28 -2.37 22.29
CA SER A 446 -7.27 -1.82 21.34
C SER A 446 -8.00 -0.47 21.53
N ARG A 447 -7.99 0.23 20.38
CA ARG A 447 -8.79 1.34 19.81
C ARG A 447 -9.88 0.69 18.92
N PRO A 448 -11.13 1.19 18.77
CA PRO A 448 -11.66 2.17 17.73
C PRO A 448 -12.54 3.28 18.37
N VAL A 449 -12.80 4.53 17.93
CA VAL A 449 -12.67 5.39 16.72
C VAL A 449 -13.78 5.18 15.67
N SER A 450 -14.43 6.22 15.03
CA SER A 450 -15.63 6.15 14.09
C SER A 450 -15.88 7.51 13.21
N GLY A 451 -16.43 7.78 11.91
CA GLY A 451 -17.72 8.38 11.05
C GLY A 451 -19.08 9.32 11.38
N VAL A 452 -19.43 10.49 10.81
CA VAL A 452 -19.43 10.78 9.39
C VAL A 452 -19.25 12.48 9.02
N VAL A 453 -19.61 13.55 8.07
CA VAL A 453 -20.75 14.17 7.06
C VAL A 453 -21.08 13.89 5.48
N SER A 454 -22.37 13.68 5.03
CA SER A 454 -22.91 13.35 3.61
C SER A 454 -23.73 14.39 2.73
N ASN A 455 -24.15 14.07 1.43
CA ASN A 455 -25.50 14.33 0.72
C ASN A 455 -25.67 14.64 -0.85
N SER A 456 -26.90 14.39 -1.44
CA SER A 456 -27.66 14.97 -2.65
C SER A 456 -27.89 14.34 -4.13
N PRO A 457 -29.13 14.38 -4.78
CA PRO A 457 -29.88 13.21 -5.40
C PRO A 457 -30.62 13.20 -6.81
N HIS A 458 -31.30 12.05 -7.14
CA HIS A 458 -32.55 11.76 -7.98
C HIS A 458 -32.53 11.81 -9.55
N LEU A 459 -33.28 11.03 -10.39
CA LEU A 459 -34.31 9.94 -10.27
C LEU A 459 -34.45 9.08 -11.61
N SER A 460 -35.56 8.36 -11.87
CA SER A 460 -35.78 7.25 -12.88
C SER A 460 -36.96 7.50 -13.89
N ALA A 461 -37.55 6.62 -14.76
CA ALA A 461 -37.60 5.14 -14.99
C ALA A 461 -38.21 4.72 -16.40
N SER A 462 -38.42 3.40 -16.68
CA SER A 462 -39.27 2.74 -17.76
C SER A 462 -38.80 2.78 -19.26
N SER A 463 -39.32 2.03 -20.28
CA SER A 463 -40.04 0.72 -20.50
C SER A 463 -40.29 0.51 -22.05
N GLY A 464 -40.56 -0.63 -22.73
CA GLY A 464 -40.69 -2.09 -22.46
C GLY A 464 -41.30 -2.90 -23.67
N HIS A 465 -41.23 -4.26 -23.70
CA HIS A 465 -41.78 -5.28 -24.67
C HIS A 465 -41.25 -5.36 -26.14
N SER A 466 -41.21 -6.50 -26.88
CA SER A 466 -40.85 -7.93 -26.57
C SER A 466 -40.80 -8.85 -27.85
N HIS A 467 -39.82 -9.78 -27.95
CA HIS A 467 -39.63 -10.87 -28.98
C HIS A 467 -39.32 -10.44 -30.45
N GLY A 468 -38.58 -11.19 -31.31
CA GLY A 468 -37.62 -12.30 -31.10
C GLY A 468 -37.44 -13.28 -32.31
N MET A 469 -36.20 -13.71 -32.63
CA MET A 469 -35.79 -14.86 -33.51
C MET A 469 -36.03 -14.73 -35.06
N VAL A 470 -35.28 -15.32 -36.03
CA VAL A 470 -34.05 -16.18 -36.12
C VAL A 470 -33.29 -15.96 -37.47
N ASN A 471 -32.00 -16.38 -37.56
CA ASN A 471 -31.24 -16.87 -38.76
C ASN A 471 -30.92 -15.96 -39.99
N GLY A 472 -29.74 -16.18 -40.62
CA GLY A 472 -29.51 -15.78 -42.03
C GLY A 472 -28.05 -15.55 -42.52
N GLN A 473 -27.33 -16.62 -42.86
CA GLN A 473 -26.01 -16.72 -43.53
C GLN A 473 -25.53 -15.65 -44.57
N LYS A 474 -24.19 -15.45 -44.63
CA LYS A 474 -23.33 -15.20 -45.85
C LYS A 474 -23.48 -13.84 -46.62
N SER A 475 -22.53 -13.37 -47.46
CA SER A 475 -21.06 -13.60 -47.62
C SER A 475 -20.41 -12.65 -48.66
N LEU A 476 -19.17 -12.22 -48.41
CA LEU A 476 -18.10 -11.74 -49.35
C LEU A 476 -18.25 -10.47 -50.23
N GLU A 477 -17.06 -9.96 -50.62
CA GLU A 477 -16.71 -9.11 -51.79
C GLU A 477 -17.23 -7.66 -51.92
N LEU A 478 -16.63 -6.79 -52.76
CA LEU A 478 -15.22 -6.33 -52.90
C LEU A 478 -15.17 -5.16 -53.91
N CYS A 479 -14.33 -4.13 -53.67
CA CYS A 479 -13.95 -3.08 -54.66
C CYS A 479 -15.10 -2.16 -55.19
N SER A 480 -14.86 -1.02 -55.85
CA SER A 480 -13.77 -0.02 -55.77
C SER A 480 -14.15 1.30 -56.50
N HIS A 481 -13.36 2.37 -56.27
CA HIS A 481 -13.29 3.64 -57.03
C HIS A 481 -14.39 4.72 -56.86
N SER A 482 -14.02 5.92 -57.32
CA SER A 482 -14.64 7.26 -57.22
C SER A 482 -14.42 7.97 -58.60
N PRO A 483 -14.74 9.26 -58.91
CA PRO A 483 -15.02 10.42 -58.02
C PRO A 483 -16.09 11.47 -58.49
N ASN A 484 -16.17 12.59 -57.74
CA ASN A 484 -16.63 13.96 -58.11
C ASN A 484 -18.13 14.31 -58.32
N GLY A 485 -18.63 15.39 -57.67
CA GLY A 485 -19.83 16.09 -58.16
C GLY A 485 -20.67 17.07 -57.28
N ARG A 486 -20.10 18.17 -56.74
CA ARG A 486 -20.82 19.41 -56.27
C ARG A 486 -21.78 19.33 -55.04
N GLN A 487 -22.18 20.53 -54.58
CA GLN A 487 -23.09 20.91 -53.46
C GLN A 487 -24.18 21.89 -53.98
N PRO A 488 -25.21 22.35 -53.22
CA PRO A 488 -25.43 22.32 -51.76
C PRO A 488 -26.83 21.86 -51.24
N SER A 489 -27.05 21.95 -49.92
CA SER A 489 -28.28 21.64 -49.14
C SER A 489 -29.42 22.67 -49.34
N PRO A 490 -30.71 22.43 -48.90
CA PRO A 490 -31.05 22.36 -47.45
C PRO A 490 -32.27 21.49 -47.02
N LEU A 491 -32.38 21.29 -45.69
CA LEU A 491 -33.60 21.05 -44.87
C LEU A 491 -34.58 19.90 -45.21
N THR A 492 -34.46 18.78 -44.49
CA THR A 492 -35.58 18.20 -43.68
C THR A 492 -35.09 17.14 -42.68
N SER A 493 -35.87 16.87 -41.63
CA SER A 493 -35.70 15.83 -40.61
C SER A 493 -37.10 15.43 -40.09
N PRO A 494 -37.29 14.37 -39.26
CA PRO A 494 -36.30 13.48 -38.62
C PRO A 494 -36.61 11.97 -38.75
N LEU A 495 -35.73 11.12 -38.17
CA LEU A 495 -36.01 9.94 -37.28
C LEU A 495 -35.05 8.75 -37.49
N LEU A 496 -34.40 8.34 -36.37
CA LEU A 496 -33.86 6.99 -36.04
C LEU A 496 -32.85 6.34 -37.03
N ASN A 497 -31.69 5.81 -36.60
CA ASN A 497 -31.54 4.90 -35.46
C ASN A 497 -30.08 4.74 -34.94
N ASP A 498 -29.93 4.59 -33.61
CA ASP A 498 -28.92 3.81 -32.85
C ASP A 498 -27.38 4.09 -32.98
N ALA A 499 -26.61 3.39 -32.12
CA ALA A 499 -25.14 3.28 -32.02
C ALA A 499 -24.37 4.52 -31.50
N GLY A 500 -24.57 4.86 -30.21
CA GLY A 500 -23.68 5.77 -29.48
C GLY A 500 -22.30 5.16 -29.23
N SER A 501 -21.27 5.61 -29.95
CA SER A 501 -19.90 5.15 -29.77
C SER A 501 -19.26 5.73 -28.49
N VAL A 502 -18.79 4.84 -27.60
CA VAL A 502 -17.89 5.25 -26.51
C VAL A 502 -16.57 5.70 -27.15
N ARG A 503 -16.26 6.99 -27.05
CA ARG A 503 -14.98 7.54 -27.52
C ARG A 503 -13.84 6.90 -26.73
N THR A 504 -12.98 6.17 -27.42
CA THR A 504 -11.74 5.64 -26.86
C THR A 504 -10.69 6.74 -26.84
N ASP A 505 -10.17 7.04 -25.66
CA ASP A 505 -9.11 8.05 -25.43
C ASP A 505 -7.80 7.74 -26.19
N ASP A 506 -7.65 6.49 -26.67
CA ASP A 506 -6.58 6.06 -27.59
C ASP A 506 -6.64 6.77 -28.97
N GLU A 507 -7.78 7.30 -29.46
CA GLU A 507 -7.84 7.99 -30.78
C GLU A 507 -7.08 9.33 -30.82
N ASP A 508 -7.16 10.14 -29.76
CA ASP A 508 -6.61 11.51 -29.78
C ASP A 508 -5.12 11.57 -29.42
N GLU A 509 -4.50 10.48 -28.92
CA GLU A 509 -3.04 10.32 -29.03
C GLU A 509 -2.61 9.95 -30.47
N VAL A 510 -3.41 9.16 -31.21
CA VAL A 510 -3.08 8.75 -32.60
C VAL A 510 -3.14 9.90 -33.61
N ARG A 511 -3.97 10.93 -33.39
CA ARG A 511 -3.99 12.14 -34.25
C ARG A 511 -2.73 13.03 -34.15
N ARG A 512 -1.84 12.82 -33.19
CA ARG A 512 -0.56 13.54 -33.13
C ARG A 512 0.47 12.86 -34.02
N LYS A 513 0.72 13.46 -35.20
CA LYS A 513 1.63 12.99 -36.26
C LYS A 513 2.89 12.31 -35.68
N ARG A 514 3.02 10.99 -35.90
CA ARG A 514 4.29 10.28 -35.73
C ARG A 514 5.31 10.83 -36.73
N PHE A 515 6.19 11.71 -36.28
CA PHE A 515 7.58 11.63 -36.74
C PHE A 515 8.16 10.33 -36.15
N PRO A 516 8.79 9.45 -36.94
CA PRO A 516 9.51 8.31 -36.40
C PRO A 516 10.77 8.83 -35.69
N THR A 517 10.66 9.07 -34.39
CA THR A 517 11.79 9.49 -33.55
C THR A 517 12.75 8.33 -33.36
N ASP A 518 14.03 8.59 -33.55
CA ASP A 518 15.09 7.59 -33.51
C ASP A 518 15.49 7.19 -32.08
N ARG A 519 16.51 6.34 -31.97
CA ARG A 519 17.04 5.89 -30.68
C ARG A 519 17.71 7.03 -29.91
N ALA A 520 18.31 8.03 -30.60
CA ALA A 520 18.90 9.20 -29.97
C ALA A 520 17.86 10.07 -29.23
N TYR A 521 16.71 10.35 -29.86
CA TYR A 521 15.60 11.06 -29.21
C TYR A 521 15.16 10.36 -27.91
N PHE A 522 15.01 9.04 -27.91
CA PHE A 522 14.58 8.33 -26.68
C PHE A 522 15.67 8.31 -25.60
N ILE A 523 16.96 8.32 -25.95
CA ILE A 523 18.05 8.54 -24.98
C ILE A 523 17.99 9.97 -24.40
N ALA A 524 17.78 10.99 -25.24
CA ALA A 524 17.61 12.37 -24.80
C ALA A 524 16.33 12.56 -23.95
N LYS A 525 15.29 11.75 -24.19
CA LYS A 525 14.07 11.73 -23.37
C LYS A 525 14.31 11.06 -22.02
N GLU A 526 15.16 10.04 -21.93
CA GLU A 526 15.61 9.45 -20.65
C GLU A 526 16.42 10.46 -19.82
N LEU A 527 17.28 11.26 -20.46
CA LEU A 527 17.94 12.41 -19.82
C LEU A 527 16.90 13.37 -19.22
N LEU A 528 15.91 13.80 -20.01
CA LEU A 528 14.84 14.70 -19.57
C LEU A 528 14.06 14.14 -18.38
N THR A 529 13.61 12.88 -18.46
CA THR A 529 12.74 12.35 -17.40
C THR A 529 13.50 12.17 -16.09
N THR A 530 14.74 11.67 -16.17
CA THR A 530 15.60 11.53 -14.98
C THR A 530 16.03 12.88 -14.40
N GLU A 531 16.20 13.93 -15.22
CA GLU A 531 16.54 15.28 -14.72
C GLU A 531 15.40 15.89 -13.90
N ARG A 532 14.14 15.70 -14.33
CA ARG A 532 12.97 16.14 -13.55
C ARG A 532 12.89 15.47 -12.18
N THR A 533 13.21 14.17 -12.10
CA THR A 533 13.27 13.46 -10.81
C THR A 533 14.43 13.94 -9.96
N TYR A 534 15.61 14.13 -10.56
CA TYR A 534 16.79 14.60 -9.85
C TYR A 534 16.63 16.04 -9.31
N LEU A 535 15.92 16.93 -10.02
CA LEU A 535 15.55 18.24 -9.47
C LEU A 535 14.58 18.12 -8.30
N LYS A 536 13.56 17.24 -8.37
CA LYS A 536 12.71 16.93 -7.22
C LYS A 536 13.51 16.37 -6.04
N ASP A 537 14.53 15.55 -6.29
CA ASP A 537 15.46 15.06 -5.26
C ASP A 537 16.30 16.20 -4.64
N LEU A 538 16.67 17.25 -5.40
CA LEU A 538 17.29 18.46 -4.86
C LEU A 538 16.30 19.35 -4.07
N GLU A 539 15.04 19.45 -4.50
CA GLU A 539 13.98 20.17 -3.79
C GLU A 539 13.72 19.59 -2.38
N VAL A 540 13.92 18.28 -2.17
CA VAL A 540 13.89 17.67 -0.82
C VAL A 540 15.03 18.22 0.05
N ILE A 541 16.22 18.46 -0.52
CA ILE A 541 17.38 18.99 0.24
C ILE A 541 17.18 20.47 0.57
N THR A 542 16.62 21.28 -0.33
CA THR A 542 16.28 22.68 -0.02
C THR A 542 15.13 22.78 0.99
N SER A 543 14.18 21.84 0.97
CA SER A 543 13.16 21.69 2.01
C SER A 543 13.76 21.32 3.38
N PHE A 544 14.73 20.39 3.41
CA PHE A 544 15.47 20.05 4.62
C PHE A 544 16.29 21.25 5.14
N GLN A 545 16.97 21.98 4.25
CA GLN A 545 17.70 23.21 4.57
C GLN A 545 16.78 24.27 5.21
N SER A 546 15.52 24.39 4.77
CA SER A 546 14.55 25.28 5.42
C SER A 546 14.21 24.81 6.85
N ALA A 547 13.94 23.52 7.05
CA ALA A 547 13.67 22.98 8.39
C ALA A 547 14.87 23.17 9.35
N VAL A 548 16.08 22.91 8.87
CA VAL A 548 17.35 23.08 9.61
C VAL A 548 17.70 24.55 9.83
N GLY A 549 17.36 25.44 8.90
CA GLY A 549 17.56 26.89 9.04
C GLY A 549 16.72 27.51 10.17
N HIS A 550 15.58 26.91 10.49
CA HIS A 550 14.73 27.30 11.62
C HIS A 550 15.17 26.68 12.98
N ASP A 551 16.16 25.79 13.00
CA ASP A 551 16.65 25.18 14.24
C ASP A 551 17.87 25.91 14.84
N GLU A 552 17.69 26.41 16.06
CA GLU A 552 18.75 27.03 16.87
C GLU A 552 19.84 26.05 17.33
N ALA A 553 19.55 24.75 17.42
CA ALA A 553 20.53 23.75 17.90
C ALA A 553 21.45 23.21 16.79
N THR A 554 21.22 23.59 15.54
CA THR A 554 22.09 23.25 14.41
C THR A 554 23.21 24.28 14.30
N PRO A 555 24.48 23.87 14.21
CA PRO A 555 25.60 24.78 13.96
C PRO A 555 25.44 25.59 12.67
N ASP A 556 25.68 26.91 12.74
CA ASP A 556 25.55 27.78 11.58
C ASP A 556 26.60 27.46 10.48
N SER A 557 27.72 26.84 10.83
CA SER A 557 28.66 26.26 9.87
C SER A 557 27.98 25.22 8.96
N LEU A 558 27.20 24.31 9.54
CA LEU A 558 26.46 23.27 8.82
C LEU A 558 25.31 23.85 7.99
N LYS A 559 24.55 24.81 8.55
CA LYS A 559 23.51 25.55 7.80
C LYS A 559 24.08 26.19 6.53
N ASN A 560 25.20 26.92 6.69
CA ASN A 560 25.87 27.60 5.58
C ASN A 560 26.55 26.61 4.61
N ALA A 561 27.08 25.48 5.08
CA ALA A 561 27.64 24.43 4.22
C ALA A 561 26.58 23.82 3.31
N ILE A 562 25.40 23.45 3.85
CA ILE A 562 24.27 22.91 3.09
C ILE A 562 23.80 23.95 2.05
N LEU A 563 23.47 25.17 2.49
CA LEU A 563 23.00 26.26 1.62
C LEU A 563 23.99 26.58 0.49
N SER A 564 25.27 26.81 0.83
CA SER A 564 26.29 27.16 -0.17
C SER A 564 26.64 26.01 -1.13
N THR A 565 26.28 24.78 -0.80
CA THR A 565 26.53 23.60 -1.63
C THR A 565 25.36 23.30 -2.58
N PHE A 566 24.13 23.23 -2.06
CA PHE A 566 22.99 22.75 -2.85
C PHE A 566 22.24 23.83 -3.62
N GLU A 567 22.17 25.08 -3.15
CA GLU A 567 21.48 26.17 -3.87
C GLU A 567 22.13 26.45 -5.25
N PRO A 568 23.47 26.52 -5.42
CA PRO A 568 24.08 26.68 -6.74
C PRO A 568 23.80 25.52 -7.69
N LEU A 569 23.79 24.28 -7.17
CA LEU A 569 23.47 23.07 -7.96
C LEU A 569 22.01 23.10 -8.42
N HIS A 570 21.06 23.31 -7.49
CA HIS A 570 19.64 23.43 -7.80
C HIS A 570 19.35 24.49 -8.87
N LYS A 571 19.97 25.68 -8.74
CA LYS A 571 19.88 26.76 -9.72
C LYS A 571 20.46 26.40 -11.09
N PHE A 572 21.62 25.73 -11.12
CA PHE A 572 22.24 25.26 -12.37
C PHE A 572 21.35 24.22 -13.07
N HIS A 573 20.92 23.19 -12.34
CA HIS A 573 20.12 22.10 -12.91
C HIS A 573 18.73 22.57 -13.35
N THR A 574 18.12 23.54 -12.67
CA THR A 574 16.89 24.22 -13.12
C THR A 574 17.08 24.90 -14.48
N GLY A 575 18.25 25.51 -14.71
CA GLY A 575 18.63 26.07 -16.01
C GLY A 575 18.81 24.99 -17.08
N PHE A 576 19.55 23.93 -16.76
CA PHE A 576 19.83 22.81 -17.66
C PHE A 576 18.56 22.03 -18.07
N LEU A 577 17.68 21.67 -17.13
CA LEU A 577 16.40 21.03 -17.43
C LEU A 577 15.61 21.84 -18.47
N ARG A 578 15.52 23.16 -18.29
CA ARG A 578 14.79 24.04 -19.21
C ARG A 578 15.39 24.03 -20.62
N GLU A 579 16.71 23.91 -20.77
CA GLU A 579 17.37 23.78 -22.08
C GLU A 579 17.08 22.42 -22.73
N VAL A 580 17.07 21.33 -21.95
CA VAL A 580 16.70 19.98 -22.42
C VAL A 580 15.22 19.91 -22.82
N GLU A 581 14.32 20.50 -22.02
CA GLU A 581 12.89 20.63 -22.32
C GLU A 581 12.64 21.43 -23.59
N GLN A 582 13.31 22.57 -23.74
CA GLN A 582 13.23 23.39 -24.95
C GLN A 582 13.74 22.62 -26.18
N ARG A 583 14.86 21.90 -26.06
CA ARG A 583 15.43 21.10 -27.16
C ARG A 583 14.46 20.01 -27.62
N LEU A 584 13.88 19.23 -26.71
CA LEU A 584 12.95 18.16 -27.08
C LEU A 584 11.61 18.69 -27.60
N ALA A 585 11.11 19.83 -27.09
CA ALA A 585 9.92 20.48 -27.64
C ALA A 585 10.12 20.97 -29.10
N LEU A 586 11.34 21.37 -29.46
CA LEU A 586 11.74 21.68 -30.84
C LEU A 586 11.92 20.42 -31.69
N TRP A 587 12.57 19.37 -31.16
CA TRP A 587 12.77 18.07 -31.83
C TRP A 587 11.42 17.43 -32.21
N GLU A 588 10.42 17.49 -31.33
CA GLU A 588 9.05 17.01 -31.57
C GLU A 588 8.21 17.92 -32.50
N GLY A 589 8.73 19.08 -32.93
CA GLY A 589 8.00 20.00 -33.81
C GLY A 589 6.75 20.63 -33.18
N ARG A 590 6.71 20.81 -31.85
CA ARG A 590 5.54 21.36 -31.13
C ARG A 590 5.38 22.89 -31.26
N SER A 591 6.34 23.57 -31.87
CA SER A 591 6.26 24.98 -32.22
C SER A 591 5.66 25.14 -33.63
N ASN A 592 5.00 26.27 -33.92
CA ASN A 592 4.42 26.60 -35.24
C ASN A 592 5.50 26.89 -36.33
N ALA A 593 6.66 26.26 -36.22
CA ALA A 593 7.86 26.53 -36.98
C ALA A 593 8.03 25.51 -38.11
N HIS A 594 7.52 25.84 -39.30
CA HIS A 594 7.98 25.24 -40.56
C HIS A 594 9.41 25.75 -40.90
N ILE A 595 10.39 25.51 -40.01
CA ILE A 595 11.67 26.21 -40.01
C ILE A 595 12.85 25.22 -40.01
N LYS A 596 13.83 25.52 -40.86
CA LYS A 596 15.12 24.83 -40.97
C LYS A 596 15.97 25.12 -39.74
N GLY A 597 16.42 24.09 -39.02
CA GLY A 597 17.38 24.22 -37.93
C GLY A 597 17.81 22.87 -37.39
N ASP A 598 19.07 22.77 -36.95
CA ASP A 598 19.68 21.53 -36.46
C ASP A 598 19.30 21.29 -34.98
N TYR A 599 18.05 20.87 -34.77
CA TYR A 599 17.47 20.62 -33.45
C TYR A 599 17.34 19.13 -33.09
N GLN A 600 17.69 18.22 -34.01
CA GLN A 600 17.57 16.76 -33.82
C GLN A 600 18.86 16.17 -33.22
N ARG A 601 19.30 16.78 -32.12
CA ARG A 601 20.60 16.53 -31.47
C ARG A 601 20.55 16.94 -29.99
N ILE A 602 21.49 16.50 -29.16
CA ILE A 602 21.55 16.85 -27.72
C ILE A 602 22.97 17.04 -27.15
N GLY A 603 24.00 16.56 -27.86
CA GLY A 603 25.40 16.64 -27.43
C GLY A 603 25.91 18.06 -27.22
N ASP A 604 25.48 19.02 -28.04
CA ASP A 604 25.81 20.44 -27.87
C ASP A 604 25.26 21.05 -26.55
N VAL A 605 24.04 20.65 -26.15
CA VAL A 605 23.44 21.05 -24.86
C VAL A 605 24.17 20.35 -23.71
N MET A 606 24.50 19.07 -23.83
CA MET A 606 25.27 18.33 -22.83
C MET A 606 26.67 18.93 -22.63
N LEU A 607 27.40 19.17 -23.71
CA LEU A 607 28.76 19.72 -23.71
C LEU A 607 28.80 21.09 -23.02
N LYS A 608 27.97 22.02 -23.49
CA LYS A 608 27.86 23.37 -22.92
C LYS A 608 27.57 23.32 -21.41
N ASN A 609 26.62 22.50 -20.98
CA ASN A 609 26.20 22.47 -19.58
C ASN A 609 27.21 21.72 -18.69
N LEU A 610 27.86 20.66 -19.17
CA LEU A 610 28.95 20.00 -18.44
C LEU A 610 30.18 20.90 -18.28
N GLN A 611 30.51 21.71 -19.29
CA GLN A 611 31.52 22.77 -19.15
C GLN A 611 31.09 23.83 -18.13
N GLY A 612 29.81 24.21 -18.12
CA GLY A 612 29.21 25.05 -17.08
C GLY A 612 29.15 24.42 -15.67
N LEU A 613 29.29 23.08 -15.56
CA LEU A 613 29.31 22.34 -14.31
C LEU A 613 30.73 22.25 -13.72
N LYS A 614 31.81 22.35 -14.52
CA LYS A 614 33.20 22.29 -14.02
C LYS A 614 33.49 23.27 -12.86
N PRO A 615 33.01 24.53 -12.84
CA PRO A 615 33.16 25.42 -11.68
C PRO A 615 32.45 24.96 -10.40
N LEU A 616 31.39 24.15 -10.52
CA LEU A 616 30.58 23.63 -9.40
C LEU A 616 31.11 22.31 -8.83
N THR A 617 32.22 21.78 -9.36
CA THR A 617 32.92 20.62 -8.81
C THR A 617 33.36 20.83 -7.35
N VAL A 618 33.66 22.08 -6.96
CA VAL A 618 33.96 22.45 -5.56
C VAL A 618 32.76 22.20 -4.63
N ASN A 619 31.54 22.43 -5.11
CA ASN A 619 30.31 22.12 -4.36
C ASN A 619 30.11 20.60 -4.24
N LEU A 620 30.37 19.85 -5.31
CA LEU A 620 30.27 18.39 -5.32
C LEU A 620 31.25 17.74 -4.31
N HIS A 621 32.48 18.25 -4.20
CA HIS A 621 33.46 17.77 -3.21
C HIS A 621 33.01 17.98 -1.74
N LYS A 622 32.20 19.00 -1.44
CA LYS A 622 31.72 19.30 -0.07
C LYS A 622 30.66 18.34 0.47
N GLN A 623 30.08 17.48 -0.37
CA GLN A 623 28.98 16.61 0.06
C GLN A 623 29.42 15.57 1.10
N SER A 624 30.67 15.13 1.06
CA SER A 624 31.27 14.29 2.11
C SER A 624 31.45 15.02 3.43
N GLU A 625 31.88 16.28 3.40
CA GLU A 625 32.03 17.15 4.58
C GLU A 625 30.66 17.38 5.25
N ILE A 626 29.63 17.70 4.47
CA ILE A 626 28.26 17.90 4.95
C ILE A 626 27.70 16.63 5.61
N LEU A 627 27.89 15.45 5.01
CA LEU A 627 27.39 14.20 5.56
C LEU A 627 28.09 13.82 6.90
N LEU A 628 29.39 14.10 7.00
CA LEU A 628 30.17 13.89 8.22
C LEU A 628 29.77 14.88 9.34
N GLU A 629 29.71 16.18 9.04
CA GLU A 629 29.32 17.20 10.01
C GLU A 629 27.85 17.08 10.43
N LEU A 630 26.96 16.57 9.57
CA LEU A 630 25.57 16.28 9.93
C LEU A 630 25.45 15.14 10.96
N GLU A 631 26.09 13.98 10.74
CA GLU A 631 26.10 12.89 11.74
C GLU A 631 26.76 13.33 13.06
N LYS A 632 27.85 14.12 12.98
CA LYS A 632 28.53 14.70 14.14
C LYS A 632 27.63 15.67 14.91
N ALA A 633 26.88 16.53 14.22
CA ALA A 633 25.94 17.46 14.83
C ALA A 633 24.72 16.75 15.42
N CYS A 634 24.17 15.72 14.75
CA CYS A 634 23.13 14.84 15.31
C CYS A 634 23.62 14.14 16.59
N ARG A 635 24.85 13.60 16.59
CA ARG A 635 25.47 12.96 17.76
C ARG A 635 25.68 13.93 18.94
N ALA A 636 25.92 15.21 18.65
CA ALA A 636 26.04 16.27 19.66
C ALA A 636 24.68 16.86 20.11
N SER A 637 23.59 16.62 19.37
CA SER A 637 22.29 17.26 19.60
C SER A 637 21.13 16.32 19.26
N HIS A 638 20.53 15.72 20.29
CA HIS A 638 19.29 14.93 20.17
C HIS A 638 18.11 15.74 19.58
N LYS A 639 18.15 17.08 19.65
CA LYS A 639 17.15 17.93 19.00
C LYS A 639 17.29 17.87 17.46
N LEU A 640 18.52 17.92 16.95
CA LEU A 640 18.81 17.79 15.52
C LEU A 640 18.67 16.33 15.04
N GLU A 641 19.06 15.35 15.85
CA GLU A 641 18.76 13.94 15.59
C GLU A 641 17.25 13.72 15.44
N GLY A 642 16.46 14.30 16.35
CA GLY A 642 15.01 14.30 16.31
C GLY A 642 14.46 14.97 15.04
N LEU A 643 14.95 16.16 14.69
CA LEU A 643 14.58 16.87 13.46
C LEU A 643 14.85 16.03 12.22
N CYS A 644 16.02 15.41 12.11
CA CYS A 644 16.38 14.57 10.96
C CYS A 644 15.49 13.33 10.85
N ARG A 645 15.22 12.64 11.98
CA ARG A 645 14.30 11.51 12.05
C ARG A 645 12.87 11.92 11.65
N ASP A 646 12.40 13.04 12.16
CA ASP A 646 11.02 13.50 11.96
C ASP A 646 10.84 14.10 10.54
N PHE A 647 11.92 14.55 9.90
CA PHE A 647 11.97 14.84 8.46
C PHE A 647 11.97 13.57 7.58
N GLU A 648 12.72 12.51 7.96
CA GLU A 648 12.66 11.18 7.30
C GLU A 648 11.29 10.48 7.41
N LEU A 649 10.38 10.96 8.27
CA LEU A 649 8.99 10.51 8.33
C LEU A 649 8.03 11.29 7.39
N GLN A 650 8.49 12.35 6.73
CA GLN A 650 7.68 13.13 5.78
C GLN A 650 7.59 12.43 4.42
N LYS A 651 6.42 12.50 3.77
CA LYS A 651 6.17 11.82 2.47
C LYS A 651 7.12 12.25 1.34
N VAL A 652 7.68 13.46 1.41
CA VAL A 652 8.68 13.97 0.46
C VAL A 652 10.04 13.26 0.61
N CYS A 653 10.38 12.80 1.82
CA CYS A 653 11.60 12.06 2.11
C CYS A 653 11.39 10.56 1.80
N TYR A 654 11.15 10.24 0.53
CA TYR A 654 10.71 8.90 0.09
C TYR A 654 11.81 7.82 0.11
N ILE A 655 13.05 8.22 0.42
CA ILE A 655 14.26 7.40 0.69
C ILE A 655 15.04 8.06 1.85
N PRO A 656 16.02 7.40 2.49
CA PRO A 656 16.75 7.99 3.63
C PRO A 656 17.44 9.31 3.26
N LEU A 657 17.43 10.27 4.20
CA LEU A 657 17.88 11.65 3.97
C LEU A 657 19.31 11.72 3.41
N ASN A 658 20.19 10.88 3.97
CA ASN A 658 21.60 10.80 3.60
C ASN A 658 21.82 10.37 2.14
N VAL A 659 20.86 9.70 1.49
CA VAL A 659 20.95 9.33 0.07
C VAL A 659 20.70 10.56 -0.82
N PHE A 660 19.80 11.47 -0.44
CA PHE A 660 19.58 12.72 -1.19
C PHE A 660 20.86 13.56 -1.26
N ILE A 661 21.61 13.66 -0.14
CA ILE A 661 22.89 14.37 -0.05
C ILE A 661 23.91 13.89 -1.11
N LEU A 662 23.87 12.61 -1.50
CA LEU A 662 24.79 12.01 -2.47
C LEU A 662 24.28 12.00 -3.91
N ARG A 663 23.00 12.30 -4.16
CA ARG A 663 22.42 12.24 -5.52
C ARG A 663 23.16 13.08 -6.57
N PRO A 664 23.75 14.25 -6.27
CA PRO A 664 24.49 15.00 -7.29
C PRO A 664 25.74 14.29 -7.80
N LEU A 665 26.42 13.50 -6.96
CA LEU A 665 27.52 12.62 -7.40
C LEU A 665 26.98 11.48 -8.28
N HIS A 666 25.87 10.85 -7.88
CA HIS A 666 25.19 9.83 -8.71
C HIS A 666 24.76 10.38 -10.07
N ARG A 667 24.33 11.65 -10.15
CA ARG A 667 23.87 12.26 -11.41
C ARG A 667 24.97 12.35 -12.47
N LEU A 668 26.24 12.53 -12.06
CA LEU A 668 27.39 12.53 -12.96
C LEU A 668 27.57 11.17 -13.65
N ILE A 669 27.40 10.07 -12.91
CA ILE A 669 27.46 8.70 -13.45
C ILE A 669 26.34 8.50 -14.49
N HIS A 670 25.13 8.96 -14.20
CA HIS A 670 24.03 8.90 -15.18
C HIS A 670 24.31 9.73 -16.44
N TYR A 671 24.90 10.92 -16.33
CA TYR A 671 25.32 11.69 -17.50
C TYR A 671 26.37 10.95 -18.34
N LYS A 672 27.37 10.34 -17.70
CA LYS A 672 28.38 9.49 -18.37
C LYS A 672 27.70 8.35 -19.13
N GLN A 673 26.85 7.56 -18.48
CA GLN A 673 26.10 6.46 -19.09
C GLN A 673 25.17 6.90 -20.23
N ILE A 674 24.56 8.08 -20.15
CA ILE A 674 23.72 8.64 -21.23
C ILE A 674 24.60 8.97 -22.45
N LEU A 675 25.75 9.60 -22.23
CA LEU A 675 26.68 10.01 -23.28
C LEU A 675 27.41 8.81 -23.92
N GLU A 676 27.76 7.79 -23.15
CA GLU A 676 28.27 6.51 -23.67
C GLU A 676 27.29 5.86 -24.64
N ARG A 677 25.98 5.87 -24.30
CA ARG A 677 24.92 5.33 -25.16
C ARG A 677 24.69 6.16 -26.42
N LEU A 678 24.81 7.50 -26.34
CA LEU A 678 24.77 8.37 -27.52
C LEU A 678 26.00 8.15 -28.42
N CYS A 679 27.21 8.08 -27.85
CA CYS A 679 28.44 7.81 -28.60
C CYS A 679 28.47 6.40 -29.23
N LYS A 680 27.83 5.41 -28.60
CA LYS A 680 27.66 4.05 -29.16
C LYS A 680 26.59 3.99 -30.26
N HIS A 681 25.62 4.91 -30.25
CA HIS A 681 24.55 4.95 -31.24
C HIS A 681 24.94 5.73 -32.50
N TYR A 682 25.56 6.90 -32.35
CA TYR A 682 25.97 7.75 -33.47
C TYR A 682 27.22 7.21 -34.17
N LEU A 683 27.22 7.25 -35.51
CA LEU A 683 28.42 7.06 -36.31
C LEU A 683 29.37 8.25 -36.14
N ALA A 684 30.67 8.03 -36.32
CA ALA A 684 31.70 9.08 -36.20
C ALA A 684 31.55 10.26 -37.18
N THR A 685 30.72 10.10 -38.22
CA THR A 685 30.34 11.13 -39.20
C THR A 685 29.11 11.95 -38.80
N HIS A 686 28.38 11.58 -37.74
CA HIS A 686 27.18 12.29 -37.29
C HIS A 686 27.55 13.62 -36.62
N VAL A 687 26.75 14.67 -36.85
CA VAL A 687 27.03 16.03 -36.33
C VAL A 687 27.17 16.04 -34.81
N ASP A 688 26.29 15.31 -34.12
CA ASP A 688 26.21 15.27 -32.65
C ASP A 688 27.27 14.34 -32.02
N PHE A 689 27.95 13.49 -32.80
CA PHE A 689 28.95 12.55 -32.26
C PHE A 689 30.15 13.28 -31.65
N ARG A 690 30.58 14.39 -32.27
CA ARG A 690 31.71 15.18 -31.79
C ARG A 690 31.41 15.81 -30.42
N ASP A 691 30.24 16.41 -30.29
CA ASP A 691 29.85 17.11 -29.08
C ASP A 691 29.51 16.13 -27.96
N CYS A 692 28.82 15.01 -28.25
CA CYS A 692 28.65 13.91 -27.32
C CYS A 692 29.97 13.31 -26.83
N ARG A 693 30.97 13.13 -27.72
CA ARG A 693 32.27 12.57 -27.34
C ARG A 693 33.11 13.54 -26.49
N ALA A 694 33.06 14.84 -26.79
CA ALA A 694 33.67 15.87 -25.95
C ALA A 694 33.00 15.94 -24.57
N ALA A 695 31.66 15.92 -24.53
CA ALA A 695 30.88 15.89 -23.30
C ALA A 695 31.17 14.62 -22.46
N LEU A 696 31.35 13.47 -23.11
CA LEU A 696 31.72 12.22 -22.45
C LEU A 696 33.11 12.29 -21.80
N ALA A 697 34.08 12.94 -22.45
CA ALA A 697 35.39 13.18 -21.85
C ALA A 697 35.28 14.14 -20.65
N ASP A 698 34.60 15.28 -20.82
CA ASP A 698 34.40 16.28 -19.76
C ASP A 698 33.71 15.71 -18.50
N VAL A 699 32.72 14.81 -18.64
CA VAL A 699 32.08 14.17 -17.48
C VAL A 699 32.89 12.99 -16.93
N SER A 700 33.63 12.26 -17.77
CA SER A 700 34.45 11.13 -17.29
C SER A 700 35.61 11.62 -16.42
N GLU A 701 36.26 12.73 -16.79
CA GLU A 701 37.27 13.43 -15.98
C GLU A 701 36.73 13.76 -14.58
N VAL A 702 35.54 14.37 -14.51
CA VAL A 702 34.92 14.79 -13.24
C VAL A 702 34.45 13.59 -12.41
N VAL A 703 33.95 12.52 -13.03
CA VAL A 703 33.59 11.27 -12.34
C VAL A 703 34.84 10.59 -11.77
N GLU A 704 35.92 10.49 -12.55
CA GLU A 704 37.18 9.87 -12.11
C GLU A 704 37.79 10.58 -10.89
N GLN A 705 37.77 11.92 -10.88
CA GLN A 705 38.20 12.73 -9.73
C GLN A 705 37.36 12.48 -8.46
N LEU A 706 36.05 12.22 -8.61
CA LEU A 706 35.11 12.12 -7.49
C LEU A 706 34.82 10.68 -7.01
N GLN A 707 35.08 9.66 -7.84
CA GLN A 707 34.70 8.26 -7.60
C GLN A 707 35.23 7.72 -6.26
N GLY A 708 36.50 8.02 -5.94
CA GLY A 708 37.14 7.58 -4.69
C GLY A 708 36.59 8.23 -3.41
N ASN A 709 35.87 9.36 -3.54
CA ASN A 709 35.11 9.96 -2.43
C ASN A 709 33.69 9.38 -2.38
N LEU A 710 33.03 9.22 -3.54
CA LEU A 710 31.70 8.65 -3.64
C LEU A 710 31.62 7.26 -2.99
N ILE A 711 32.49 6.32 -3.35
CA ILE A 711 32.50 4.95 -2.79
C ILE A 711 32.57 4.97 -1.24
N LYS A 712 33.42 5.82 -0.68
CA LYS A 712 33.58 5.99 0.77
C LYS A 712 32.31 6.57 1.42
N MET A 713 31.64 7.51 0.74
CA MET A 713 30.40 8.11 1.22
C MET A 713 29.18 7.19 1.06
N GLU A 714 29.11 6.35 0.03
CA GLU A 714 28.07 5.32 -0.08
C GLU A 714 28.20 4.31 1.07
N ASN A 715 29.42 3.81 1.34
CA ASN A 715 29.67 2.95 2.49
C ASN A 715 29.30 3.64 3.82
N PHE A 716 29.77 4.88 4.04
CA PHE A 716 29.46 5.64 5.25
C PHE A 716 27.95 5.89 5.42
N GLN A 717 27.24 6.25 4.35
CA GLN A 717 25.78 6.35 4.33
C GLN A 717 25.14 5.02 4.72
N LYS A 718 25.64 3.89 4.23
CA LYS A 718 25.08 2.57 4.50
C LYS A 718 25.30 2.12 5.93
N LEU A 719 26.46 2.40 6.52
CA LEU A 719 26.70 2.19 7.95
C LEU A 719 25.77 3.07 8.81
N LEU A 720 25.49 4.31 8.40
CA LEU A 720 24.53 5.19 9.08
C LEU A 720 23.06 4.71 8.95
N GLU A 721 22.69 4.09 7.84
CA GLU A 721 21.37 3.46 7.66
C GLU A 721 21.24 2.23 8.58
N LEU A 722 22.23 1.34 8.58
CA LEU A 722 22.24 0.14 9.42
C LEU A 722 22.31 0.47 10.92
N LYS A 723 22.99 1.56 11.31
CA LYS A 723 22.96 2.12 12.68
C LYS A 723 21.55 2.52 13.14
N LYS A 724 20.62 2.85 12.22
CA LYS A 724 19.21 3.13 12.56
C LYS A 724 18.38 1.85 12.69
N ASP A 725 18.68 0.83 11.88
CA ASP A 725 17.93 -0.44 11.86
C ASP A 725 18.35 -1.44 12.95
N LEU A 726 19.58 -1.36 13.44
CA LEU A 726 20.14 -2.25 14.46
C LEU A 726 20.08 -1.67 15.88
N ILE A 727 19.92 -2.53 16.88
CA ILE A 727 20.13 -2.21 18.31
C ILE A 727 20.94 -3.32 19.00
N GLY A 728 21.60 -3.00 20.12
CA GLY A 728 22.45 -3.96 20.85
C GLY A 728 23.79 -4.24 20.17
N VAL A 729 24.27 -3.30 19.36
CA VAL A 729 25.65 -3.22 18.87
C VAL A 729 26.13 -1.78 19.02
N ASP A 730 27.14 -1.57 19.84
CA ASP A 730 27.77 -0.27 20.01
C ASP A 730 28.75 0.01 18.86
N ASN A 731 28.87 1.29 18.48
CA ASN A 731 29.85 1.74 17.48
C ASN A 731 29.86 0.93 16.18
N LEU A 732 28.70 0.74 15.54
CA LEU A 732 28.64 0.11 14.20
C LEU A 732 29.46 0.89 13.15
N VAL A 733 29.50 2.22 13.27
CA VAL A 733 30.19 3.13 12.34
C VAL A 733 31.62 3.39 12.81
N VAL A 734 32.57 2.60 12.31
CA VAL A 734 34.00 2.65 12.64
C VAL A 734 34.81 3.03 11.40
N PRO A 735 35.86 3.87 11.50
CA PRO A 735 36.80 4.10 10.39
C PRO A 735 37.39 2.77 9.88
N GLY A 736 37.38 2.56 8.56
CA GLY A 736 37.90 1.33 7.93
C GLY A 736 36.94 0.13 7.92
N ARG A 737 35.79 0.19 8.61
CA ARG A 737 34.72 -0.80 8.41
C ARG A 737 34.01 -0.54 7.09
N GLU A 738 33.78 -1.58 6.31
CA GLU A 738 33.03 -1.53 5.07
C GLU A 738 31.85 -2.50 5.12
N PHE A 739 30.69 -2.10 4.62
CA PHE A 739 29.53 -2.97 4.47
C PHE A 739 29.69 -3.85 3.22
N ILE A 740 29.45 -5.16 3.36
CA ILE A 740 29.57 -6.13 2.26
C ILE A 740 28.20 -6.72 1.89
N ARG A 741 27.49 -7.36 2.83
CA ARG A 741 26.17 -8.00 2.56
C ARG A 741 25.24 -7.96 3.76
N LEU A 742 23.95 -7.75 3.51
CA LEU A 742 22.86 -7.98 4.47
C LEU A 742 21.90 -9.02 3.92
N GLY A 743 21.27 -9.83 4.78
CA GLY A 743 20.25 -10.77 4.32
C GLY A 743 19.77 -11.76 5.36
N CYS A 744 18.88 -12.66 4.94
CA CYS A 744 18.36 -13.72 5.80
C CYS A 744 19.05 -15.06 5.57
N LEU A 745 19.46 -15.69 6.68
CA LEU A 745 19.85 -17.10 6.75
C LEU A 745 19.12 -17.75 7.93
N SER A 746 19.03 -19.08 7.94
CA SER A 746 18.44 -19.84 9.05
C SER A 746 19.56 -20.39 9.93
N LYS A 747 19.76 -19.83 11.13
CA LYS A 747 20.67 -20.40 12.14
C LYS A 747 20.08 -21.71 12.65
N LEU A 748 20.86 -22.79 12.66
CA LEU A 748 20.50 -24.04 13.31
C LEU A 748 20.63 -23.92 14.83
N SER A 749 19.77 -24.60 15.58
CA SER A 749 19.72 -24.62 17.04
C SER A 749 19.09 -25.92 17.53
N GLY A 750 19.16 -26.21 18.84
CA GLY A 750 18.43 -27.35 19.43
C GLY A 750 16.90 -27.31 19.21
N LYS A 751 16.35 -26.14 18.89
CA LYS A 751 14.92 -25.93 18.53
C LYS A 751 14.68 -25.99 17.00
N GLY A 752 15.64 -26.53 16.23
CA GLY A 752 15.62 -26.58 14.76
C GLY A 752 16.13 -25.29 14.09
N LEU A 753 15.83 -25.14 12.80
CA LEU A 753 16.21 -23.96 12.01
C LEU A 753 15.40 -22.72 12.41
N GLN A 754 16.11 -21.62 12.67
CA GLN A 754 15.52 -20.34 13.04
C GLN A 754 16.03 -19.22 12.13
N GLN A 755 15.13 -18.57 11.38
CA GLN A 755 15.46 -17.40 10.57
C GLN A 755 16.07 -16.25 11.42
N ARG A 756 17.17 -15.67 10.95
CA ARG A 756 17.85 -14.49 11.50
C ARG A 756 18.27 -13.55 10.37
N MET A 757 18.40 -12.26 10.66
CA MET A 757 19.18 -11.38 9.79
C MET A 757 20.68 -11.57 10.09
N PHE A 758 21.49 -11.53 9.05
CA PHE A 758 22.94 -11.51 9.08
C PHE A 758 23.44 -10.26 8.35
N PHE A 759 24.53 -9.68 8.83
CA PHE A 759 25.18 -8.48 8.28
C PHE A 759 26.69 -8.70 8.26
N LEU A 760 27.25 -8.85 7.06
CA LEU A 760 28.68 -9.00 6.80
C LEU A 760 29.31 -7.63 6.55
N PHE A 761 30.36 -7.35 7.30
CA PHE A 761 31.27 -6.21 7.14
C PHE A 761 32.69 -6.71 6.85
N SER A 762 33.63 -5.81 6.55
CA SER A 762 35.03 -6.16 6.26
C SER A 762 35.80 -6.81 7.42
N ASP A 763 35.34 -6.61 8.66
CA ASP A 763 36.00 -7.09 9.88
C ASP A 763 35.18 -8.14 10.67
N VAL A 764 33.84 -8.10 10.56
CA VAL A 764 32.92 -8.87 11.40
C VAL A 764 31.66 -9.30 10.64
N ILE A 765 31.09 -10.46 10.96
CA ILE A 765 29.70 -10.80 10.65
C ILE A 765 28.82 -10.77 11.90
N LEU A 766 27.80 -9.90 11.89
CA LEU A 766 26.80 -9.77 12.95
C LEU A 766 25.56 -10.62 12.61
N TYR A 767 24.89 -11.14 13.64
CA TYR A 767 23.60 -11.81 13.48
C TYR A 767 22.62 -11.52 14.63
N THR A 768 21.32 -11.56 14.32
CA THR A 768 20.27 -11.01 15.20
C THR A 768 19.64 -12.03 16.15
N SER A 769 18.80 -11.53 17.05
CA SER A 769 17.77 -12.30 17.76
C SER A 769 16.62 -12.71 16.83
N ARG A 770 15.67 -13.50 17.34
CA ARG A 770 14.43 -13.86 16.63
C ARG A 770 13.57 -12.62 16.40
N GLY A 771 13.19 -12.36 15.15
CA GLY A 771 12.20 -11.33 14.81
C GLY A 771 12.70 -9.89 14.96
N MET A 772 11.74 -8.99 15.14
CA MET A 772 11.90 -7.53 15.15
C MET A 772 11.30 -6.95 16.44
N THR A 773 11.81 -5.80 16.87
CA THR A 773 11.26 -5.05 18.01
C THR A 773 9.92 -4.38 17.68
N ALA A 774 9.21 -3.93 18.71
CA ALA A 774 8.03 -3.06 18.54
C ALA A 774 8.34 -1.72 17.83
N THR A 775 9.61 -1.30 17.81
CA THR A 775 10.09 -0.09 17.10
C THR A 775 10.45 -0.33 15.63
N ASN A 776 10.22 -1.54 15.08
CA ASN A 776 10.62 -1.93 13.73
C ASN A 776 12.16 -1.89 13.54
N GLN A 777 12.89 -2.51 14.48
CA GLN A 777 14.35 -2.64 14.47
C GLN A 777 14.77 -4.08 14.79
N PHE A 778 16.04 -4.41 14.56
CA PHE A 778 16.60 -5.74 14.81
C PHE A 778 17.63 -5.71 15.94
N LYS A 779 17.41 -6.50 17.00
CA LYS A 779 18.39 -6.66 18.09
C LYS A 779 19.50 -7.62 17.66
N VAL A 780 20.75 -7.20 17.73
CA VAL A 780 21.93 -8.07 17.55
C VAL A 780 22.01 -9.07 18.71
N HIS A 781 22.39 -10.31 18.39
CA HIS A 781 22.50 -11.42 19.35
C HIS A 781 23.93 -11.95 19.46
N GLY A 782 24.69 -11.92 18.35
CA GLY A 782 26.07 -12.36 18.33
C GLY A 782 26.86 -11.75 17.18
N GLN A 783 28.17 -11.77 17.32
CA GLN A 783 29.15 -11.29 16.34
C GLN A 783 30.28 -12.30 16.20
N LEU A 784 30.77 -12.50 14.97
CA LEU A 784 31.91 -13.35 14.65
C LEU A 784 32.96 -12.49 13.94
N PRO A 785 34.13 -12.22 14.56
CA PRO A 785 35.26 -11.61 13.86
C PRO A 785 35.71 -12.49 12.68
N LEU A 786 36.01 -11.89 11.54
CA LEU A 786 36.44 -12.64 10.35
C LEU A 786 37.90 -13.09 10.43
N HIS A 787 38.73 -12.42 11.24
CA HIS A 787 40.13 -12.78 11.40
C HIS A 787 40.28 -14.15 12.08
N GLY A 788 40.92 -15.10 11.39
CA GLY A 788 41.04 -16.49 11.83
C GLY A 788 39.75 -17.33 11.70
N MET A 789 38.69 -16.79 11.10
CA MET A 789 37.45 -17.53 10.83
C MET A 789 37.65 -18.51 9.66
N THR A 790 37.01 -19.67 9.73
CA THR A 790 36.94 -20.64 8.63
C THR A 790 35.50 -21.03 8.31
N ILE A 791 35.25 -21.50 7.08
CA ILE A 791 33.92 -21.85 6.60
C ILE A 791 33.98 -23.22 5.93
N ARG A 792 32.99 -24.06 6.23
CA ARG A 792 32.87 -25.41 5.68
C ARG A 792 31.43 -25.65 5.21
N VAL A 793 31.26 -26.32 4.07
CA VAL A 793 29.95 -26.86 3.69
C VAL A 793 29.61 -27.99 4.67
N SER A 794 28.36 -28.05 5.12
CA SER A 794 27.93 -28.97 6.19
C SER A 794 26.52 -29.54 5.97
N GLU A 795 26.04 -29.51 4.72
CA GLU A 795 24.77 -30.12 4.31
C GLU A 795 24.66 -31.61 4.70
N ASP A 796 25.72 -32.40 4.44
CA ASP A 796 25.80 -33.81 4.83
C ASP A 796 25.99 -34.02 6.36
N GLU A 797 26.64 -33.08 7.05
CA GLU A 797 26.93 -33.15 8.50
C GLU A 797 25.66 -33.00 9.34
N TRP A 798 24.76 -32.09 8.94
CA TRP A 798 23.53 -31.78 9.68
C TRP A 798 22.25 -32.32 9.01
N GLY A 799 22.34 -32.88 7.80
CA GLY A 799 21.18 -33.29 7.01
C GLY A 799 20.28 -32.13 6.59
N VAL A 800 20.85 -30.92 6.46
CA VAL A 800 20.13 -29.68 6.16
C VAL A 800 20.54 -29.14 4.79
N PRO A 801 19.63 -29.05 3.81
CA PRO A 801 19.93 -28.48 2.51
C PRO A 801 20.49 -27.06 2.59
N HIS A 802 21.55 -26.82 1.80
CA HIS A 802 22.24 -25.54 1.66
C HIS A 802 22.85 -25.02 2.98
N ALA A 803 23.32 -25.94 3.82
CA ALA A 803 23.97 -25.62 5.09
C ALA A 803 25.49 -25.45 4.98
N PHE A 804 25.99 -24.48 5.74
CA PHE A 804 27.42 -24.24 5.95
C PHE A 804 27.68 -23.81 7.39
N THR A 805 28.84 -24.20 7.91
CA THR A 805 29.27 -23.90 9.28
C THR A 805 30.27 -22.76 9.26
N LEU A 806 29.92 -21.68 9.96
CA LEU A 806 30.80 -20.54 10.25
C LEU A 806 31.59 -20.88 11.52
N VAL A 807 32.90 -21.10 11.42
CA VAL A 807 33.77 -21.46 12.56
C VAL A 807 34.65 -20.27 12.91
N GLY A 808 34.23 -19.49 13.90
CA GLY A 808 35.07 -18.45 14.53
C GLY A 808 35.98 -19.05 15.61
N GLN A 809 36.85 -18.22 16.18
CA GLN A 809 37.86 -18.64 17.16
C GLN A 809 37.27 -19.24 18.45
N HIS A 810 36.13 -18.70 18.93
CA HIS A 810 35.53 -19.03 20.22
C HIS A 810 34.10 -19.61 20.13
N GLN A 811 33.51 -19.64 18.93
CA GLN A 811 32.14 -20.09 18.68
C GLN A 811 31.95 -20.47 17.22
N SER A 812 31.14 -21.50 16.98
CA SER A 812 30.70 -21.92 15.65
C SER A 812 29.19 -21.73 15.48
N VAL A 813 28.77 -21.29 14.29
CA VAL A 813 27.35 -21.09 13.94
C VAL A 813 27.05 -21.81 12.63
N VAL A 814 26.21 -22.85 12.71
CA VAL A 814 25.67 -23.55 11.53
C VAL A 814 24.51 -22.73 10.97
N VAL A 815 24.55 -22.43 9.67
CA VAL A 815 23.54 -21.63 8.96
C VAL A 815 23.10 -22.33 7.67
N ALA A 816 21.83 -22.17 7.30
CA ALA A 816 21.29 -22.65 6.03
C ALA A 816 20.68 -21.51 5.22
N ALA A 817 20.96 -21.49 3.92
CA ALA A 817 20.40 -20.50 2.98
C ALA A 817 18.99 -20.88 2.52
N SER A 818 18.30 -19.94 1.85
CA SER A 818 16.99 -20.18 1.24
C SER A 818 17.06 -20.90 -0.12
N SER A 819 18.24 -20.94 -0.74
CA SER A 819 18.55 -21.66 -1.98
C SER A 819 20.07 -21.87 -2.09
N LEU A 820 20.49 -22.80 -2.97
CA LEU A 820 21.90 -22.97 -3.35
C LEU A 820 22.54 -21.64 -3.78
N THR A 821 21.86 -20.85 -4.60
CA THR A 821 22.38 -19.57 -5.10
C THR A 821 22.55 -18.50 -4.02
N GLU A 822 21.70 -18.49 -2.99
CA GLU A 822 21.96 -17.63 -1.82
C GLU A 822 23.14 -18.14 -0.98
N MET A 823 23.30 -19.47 -0.83
CA MET A 823 24.48 -20.07 -0.18
C MET A 823 25.78 -19.75 -0.93
N GLU A 824 25.77 -19.83 -2.26
CA GLU A 824 26.93 -19.50 -3.12
C GLU A 824 27.36 -18.04 -2.91
N LYS A 825 26.43 -17.08 -3.06
CA LYS A 825 26.67 -15.64 -2.81
C LYS A 825 27.22 -15.38 -1.40
N TRP A 826 26.61 -15.97 -0.37
CA TRP A 826 27.07 -15.79 1.01
C TRP A 826 28.47 -16.36 1.23
N MET A 827 28.76 -17.55 0.69
CA MET A 827 30.09 -18.16 0.79
C MET A 827 31.15 -17.39 0.00
N GLU A 828 30.82 -16.81 -1.16
CA GLU A 828 31.74 -16.03 -1.98
C GLU A 828 32.17 -14.74 -1.26
N ASP A 829 31.20 -13.89 -0.88
CA ASP A 829 31.45 -12.66 -0.13
C ASP A 829 32.17 -12.93 1.20
N LEU A 830 31.77 -13.98 1.93
CA LEU A 830 32.41 -14.35 3.21
C LEU A 830 33.87 -14.78 3.02
N LYS A 831 34.18 -15.58 1.99
CA LYS A 831 35.56 -15.99 1.70
C LYS A 831 36.41 -14.77 1.33
N MET A 832 35.88 -13.91 0.45
CA MET A 832 36.56 -12.68 0.04
C MET A 832 36.85 -11.79 1.25
N ALA A 833 35.86 -11.56 2.12
CA ALA A 833 36.00 -10.78 3.35
C ALA A 833 37.03 -11.39 4.32
N ILE A 834 37.04 -12.71 4.51
CA ILE A 834 38.00 -13.41 5.37
C ILE A 834 39.44 -13.29 4.82
N GLU A 835 39.67 -13.45 3.51
CA GLU A 835 41.00 -13.27 2.95
C GLU A 835 41.48 -11.81 3.05
N MET A 836 40.61 -10.82 2.79
CA MET A 836 40.94 -9.41 3.02
C MET A 836 41.31 -9.14 4.48
N ALA A 837 40.54 -9.69 5.44
CA ALA A 837 40.80 -9.59 6.88
C ALA A 837 42.07 -10.31 7.37
N LYS A 838 42.72 -11.16 6.55
CA LYS A 838 44.09 -11.66 6.80
C LYS A 838 45.17 -10.72 6.28
N THR A 839 44.93 -10.06 5.15
CA THR A 839 45.90 -9.14 4.52
C THR A 839 45.96 -7.76 5.20
N SER A 840 44.91 -7.38 5.93
CA SER A 840 44.84 -6.13 6.66
C SER A 840 45.72 -6.16 7.92
N ASN A 841 47.02 -5.88 7.75
CA ASN A 841 48.00 -5.71 8.84
C ASN A 841 47.80 -4.36 9.58
N GLY A 842 46.58 -4.08 10.02
CA GLY A 842 46.26 -3.06 11.03
C GLY A 842 46.42 -3.61 12.44
N PRO A 843 46.51 -2.75 13.48
CA PRO A 843 46.61 -3.21 14.86
C PRO A 843 45.34 -3.98 15.27
N SER A 844 45.52 -5.03 16.08
CA SER A 844 44.40 -5.66 16.76
C SER A 844 43.72 -4.63 17.66
N TYR A 845 42.51 -4.21 17.29
CA TYR A 845 41.65 -3.45 18.17
C TYR A 845 41.02 -4.42 19.16
N ASP A 846 41.82 -4.76 20.17
CA ASP A 846 41.42 -5.51 21.34
C ASP A 846 40.37 -4.70 22.11
N LEU A 847 39.09 -4.82 21.69
CA LEU A 847 37.93 -4.42 22.47
C LEU A 847 37.79 -5.38 23.65
N LEU A 848 38.67 -5.16 24.61
CA LEU A 848 38.76 -5.90 25.87
C LEU A 848 37.42 -5.92 26.60
N THR A 849 37.15 -7.10 27.15
CA THR A 849 36.40 -7.39 28.38
C THR A 849 35.63 -6.24 29.03
N SER A 850 34.34 -6.51 29.30
CA SER A 850 33.58 -5.87 30.37
C SER A 850 34.40 -5.68 31.65
N ASN A 851 34.37 -4.48 32.21
CA ASN A 851 35.08 -4.15 33.46
C ASN A 851 34.60 -5.04 34.63
N GLU A 852 35.50 -5.83 35.20
CA GLU A 852 35.35 -6.33 36.57
C GLU A 852 36.10 -5.45 37.57
N THR A 853 35.35 -4.82 38.47
CA THR A 853 35.72 -4.54 39.87
C THR A 853 34.39 -4.53 40.62
N ASP A 854 34.07 -5.52 41.44
CA ASP A 854 34.75 -5.70 42.72
C ASP A 854 34.73 -7.17 43.22
N SER A 855 35.68 -7.54 44.07
CA SER A 855 35.95 -8.94 44.43
C SER A 855 35.56 -9.30 45.86
N ASN A 856 34.95 -10.49 46.08
CA ASN A 856 35.47 -11.49 47.04
C ASN A 856 34.63 -12.79 47.19
N LYS A 857 35.36 -13.89 47.47
CA LYS A 857 34.93 -15.23 47.94
C LYS A 857 34.29 -16.19 46.94
N CYS A 858 34.43 -17.48 47.28
CA CYS A 858 34.59 -18.65 46.40
C CYS A 858 34.51 -19.92 47.30
N PRO A 859 34.51 -21.17 46.78
CA PRO A 859 33.57 -21.82 45.84
C PRO A 859 32.82 -23.00 46.49
N GLU A 860 31.84 -23.60 45.80
CA GLU A 860 31.81 -25.07 45.61
C GLU A 860 30.79 -25.53 44.52
N ASP A 861 31.19 -26.61 43.83
CA ASP A 861 30.51 -27.54 42.93
C ASP A 861 29.09 -27.36 42.33
N SER A 862 29.05 -27.65 41.03
CA SER A 862 28.06 -28.45 40.29
C SER A 862 26.89 -27.79 39.54
N LEU A 863 26.40 -28.58 38.57
CA LEU A 863 25.16 -28.50 37.79
C LEU A 863 25.15 -27.76 36.45
N VAL A 864 24.30 -28.31 35.58
CA VAL A 864 24.14 -28.00 34.16
C VAL A 864 23.14 -26.85 34.01
N GLU A 865 23.53 -25.74 33.40
CA GLU A 865 22.61 -24.65 33.05
C GLU A 865 22.08 -24.83 31.61
N ALA A 866 20.78 -24.61 31.42
CA ALA A 866 20.09 -24.80 30.14
C ALA A 866 19.79 -23.46 29.44
N GLU A 867 19.69 -23.47 28.11
CA GLU A 867 19.39 -22.28 27.28
C GLU A 867 17.96 -21.71 27.53
N SER A 868 17.80 -20.90 28.57
CA SER A 868 16.57 -20.22 28.97
C SER A 868 16.23 -19.00 28.09
N GLU A 869 16.05 -19.20 26.77
CA GLU A 869 15.39 -18.21 25.90
C GLU A 869 13.88 -18.08 26.25
N ASP A 870 13.52 -17.48 27.40
CA ASP A 870 12.16 -16.94 27.61
C ASP A 870 12.10 -15.87 28.72
N ASP A 871 12.41 -14.61 28.39
CA ASP A 871 11.77 -13.46 29.06
C ASP A 871 11.52 -12.30 28.07
N MET A 872 10.26 -11.87 28.03
CA MET A 872 9.77 -10.67 27.35
C MET A 872 8.69 -10.00 28.21
N THR A 873 8.98 -9.85 29.51
CA THR A 873 8.21 -9.01 30.43
C THR A 873 8.75 -7.56 30.43
N PRO A 874 7.92 -6.53 30.13
CA PRO A 874 8.38 -5.15 30.18
C PRO A 874 8.40 -4.63 31.61
N SER A 875 9.60 -4.34 32.12
CA SER A 875 9.80 -3.64 33.39
C SER A 875 9.44 -2.15 33.26
N HIS A 876 8.58 -1.66 34.16
CA HIS A 876 8.11 -0.27 34.15
C HIS A 876 9.04 0.66 34.95
N THR A 877 9.98 1.37 34.30
CA THR A 877 10.55 2.65 34.84
C THR A 877 11.32 3.48 33.78
N SER A 878 10.62 4.23 32.93
CA SER A 878 11.02 5.59 32.49
C SER A 878 9.84 6.28 31.78
N LEU A 879 9.91 7.60 31.59
CA LEU A 879 8.89 8.41 30.91
C LEU A 879 9.41 8.90 29.54
N GLU A 880 9.83 7.97 28.69
CA GLU A 880 10.16 8.25 27.29
C GLU A 880 8.95 8.07 26.37
N LYS A 881 8.82 8.96 25.37
CA LYS A 881 7.75 8.86 24.36
C LYS A 881 7.98 7.61 23.49
N PRO A 882 6.94 6.83 23.17
CA PRO A 882 7.06 5.75 22.19
C PRO A 882 7.61 6.28 20.86
N ALA A 883 8.75 5.74 20.42
CA ALA A 883 9.35 6.14 19.15
C ALA A 883 8.39 5.84 17.98
N LEU A 884 8.19 6.84 17.11
CA LEU A 884 7.34 6.72 15.94
C LEU A 884 7.86 5.60 15.00
N HIS A 885 6.92 4.85 14.41
CA HIS A 885 7.23 3.76 13.48
C HIS A 885 8.07 4.27 12.30
N ARG A 886 9.30 3.78 12.17
CA ARG A 886 10.20 4.08 11.04
C ARG A 886 9.76 3.37 9.76
N GLY A 887 10.07 3.98 8.61
CA GLY A 887 9.81 3.40 7.29
C GLY A 887 10.61 2.11 7.05
N ASN A 888 10.06 1.20 6.23
CA ASN A 888 10.68 -0.09 5.94
C ASN A 888 11.87 0.06 4.98
N THR A 889 13.08 -0.16 5.47
CA THR A 889 14.33 -0.21 4.68
C THR A 889 14.48 -1.54 3.92
N MET A 890 15.55 -1.68 3.12
CA MET A 890 15.86 -2.93 2.43
C MET A 890 16.16 -4.11 3.38
N VAL A 891 16.55 -3.86 4.63
CA VAL A 891 16.69 -4.88 5.69
C VAL A 891 15.35 -5.60 5.91
N HIS A 892 14.27 -4.82 6.01
CA HIS A 892 12.90 -5.30 6.21
C HIS A 892 12.39 -6.09 4.98
N VAL A 893 12.76 -5.65 3.77
CA VAL A 893 12.44 -6.37 2.53
C VAL A 893 13.15 -7.71 2.47
N CYS A 894 14.43 -7.78 2.88
CA CYS A 894 15.20 -9.02 2.94
C CYS A 894 14.62 -9.99 3.98
N TRP A 895 14.28 -9.49 5.17
CA TRP A 895 13.61 -10.26 6.23
C TRP A 895 12.30 -10.90 5.77
N HIS A 896 11.42 -10.15 5.11
CA HIS A 896 10.13 -10.68 4.65
C HIS A 896 10.19 -11.51 3.36
N ARG A 897 11.36 -11.64 2.71
CA ARG A 897 11.51 -12.34 1.42
C ARG A 897 12.58 -13.43 1.40
N ASN A 898 13.33 -13.61 2.50
CA ASN A 898 14.36 -14.63 2.71
C ASN A 898 15.45 -14.58 1.61
N THR A 899 16.01 -13.38 1.42
CA THR A 899 17.01 -13.03 0.40
C THR A 899 18.10 -12.16 1.03
N SER A 900 19.20 -11.96 0.31
CA SER A 900 20.27 -11.01 0.62
C SER A 900 20.42 -9.90 -0.44
N VAL A 901 21.18 -8.87 -0.08
CA VAL A 901 21.65 -7.75 -0.93
C VAL A 901 23.06 -7.35 -0.49
N SER A 902 23.99 -7.24 -1.43
CA SER A 902 25.36 -6.78 -1.22
C SER A 902 25.53 -5.27 -1.47
N MET A 903 26.67 -4.71 -1.09
CA MET A 903 27.05 -3.34 -1.46
C MET A 903 27.14 -3.18 -2.99
N VAL A 904 27.66 -4.18 -3.69
CA VAL A 904 27.70 -4.22 -5.17
C VAL A 904 26.29 -4.15 -5.75
N ASP A 905 25.32 -4.88 -5.18
CA ASP A 905 23.92 -4.80 -5.60
C ASP A 905 23.35 -3.38 -5.40
N PHE A 906 23.70 -2.68 -4.32
CA PHE A 906 23.27 -1.29 -4.09
C PHE A 906 23.85 -0.33 -5.14
N SER A 907 25.15 -0.40 -5.45
CA SER A 907 25.77 0.47 -6.47
C SER A 907 25.19 0.19 -7.87
N ILE A 908 24.95 -1.07 -8.24
CA ILE A 908 24.27 -1.40 -9.52
C ILE A 908 22.83 -0.85 -9.54
N ALA A 909 22.10 -0.88 -8.41
CA ALA A 909 20.76 -0.30 -8.31
C ALA A 909 20.75 1.25 -8.33
N VAL A 910 21.84 1.89 -7.91
CA VAL A 910 22.08 3.33 -8.10
C VAL A 910 22.34 3.63 -9.58
N GLU A 911 23.24 2.90 -10.23
CA GLU A 911 23.55 3.04 -11.65
C GLU A 911 22.34 2.83 -12.58
N ASN A 912 21.36 2.04 -12.16
CA ASN A 912 20.16 1.73 -12.94
C ASN A 912 18.92 2.56 -12.54
N GLN A 913 19.08 3.68 -11.81
CA GLN A 913 17.99 4.64 -11.58
C GLN A 913 17.36 5.11 -12.90
N LEU A 914 16.03 5.17 -12.93
CA LEU A 914 15.27 5.50 -14.14
C LEU A 914 13.92 6.10 -13.75
N SER A 915 13.44 7.09 -14.50
CA SER A 915 12.07 7.59 -14.33
C SER A 915 11.41 7.91 -15.67
N GLY A 916 10.07 7.94 -15.67
CA GLY A 916 9.28 8.16 -16.87
C GLY A 916 7.80 7.87 -16.69
N ASN A 917 7.03 8.03 -17.76
CA ASN A 917 5.61 7.66 -17.77
C ASN A 917 5.45 6.19 -18.16
N LEU A 918 4.70 5.43 -17.34
CA LEU A 918 4.24 4.08 -17.66
C LEU A 918 2.72 4.01 -17.60
N LEU A 919 2.11 3.09 -18.36
CA LEU A 919 0.77 2.63 -18.06
C LEU A 919 0.84 1.40 -17.15
N ARG A 920 0.19 1.43 -15.99
CA ARG A 920 0.08 0.28 -15.07
C ARG A 920 -1.29 -0.39 -15.18
N LYS A 921 -1.34 -1.71 -15.28
CA LYS A 921 -2.56 -2.53 -15.18
C LYS A 921 -2.33 -3.65 -14.15
N PHE A 922 -3.28 -3.89 -13.26
CA PHE A 922 -3.25 -5.08 -12.41
C PHE A 922 -3.80 -6.27 -13.19
N LYS A 923 -3.41 -7.52 -12.86
CA LYS A 923 -3.95 -8.71 -13.55
C LYS A 923 -5.48 -8.77 -13.61
N ASN A 924 -6.15 -8.11 -12.67
CA ASN A 924 -7.59 -8.16 -12.50
C ASN A 924 -8.30 -6.81 -12.77
N SER A 925 -7.58 -5.74 -13.17
CA SER A 925 -8.20 -4.44 -13.49
C SER A 925 -8.59 -4.34 -14.98
N ASN A 926 -9.71 -3.68 -15.27
CA ASN A 926 -10.19 -3.52 -16.65
C ASN A 926 -9.33 -2.49 -17.41
N GLY A 927 -9.09 -1.34 -16.76
CA GLY A 927 -8.32 -0.22 -17.30
C GLY A 927 -6.80 -0.29 -17.10
N TRP A 928 -6.11 0.57 -17.86
CA TRP A 928 -4.72 0.96 -17.70
C TRP A 928 -4.64 2.33 -17.01
N GLN A 929 -3.73 2.51 -16.06
CA GLN A 929 -3.53 3.75 -15.33
C GLN A 929 -2.20 4.40 -15.74
N LYS A 930 -2.23 5.57 -16.39
CA LYS A 930 -1.02 6.36 -16.68
C LYS A 930 -0.48 6.92 -15.35
N LEU A 931 0.80 6.68 -15.09
CA LEU A 931 1.50 7.08 -13.87
C LEU A 931 2.90 7.57 -14.24
N TRP A 932 3.39 8.56 -13.50
CA TRP A 932 4.81 8.81 -13.43
C TRP A 932 5.44 7.80 -12.46
N VAL A 933 6.52 7.15 -12.89
CA VAL A 933 7.17 6.08 -12.12
C VAL A 933 8.65 6.36 -12.01
N VAL A 934 9.15 6.37 -10.78
CA VAL A 934 10.57 6.47 -10.44
C VAL A 934 11.04 5.10 -9.96
N PHE A 935 12.14 4.60 -10.51
CA PHE A 935 12.87 3.44 -10.00
C PHE A 935 14.16 3.91 -9.32
N THR A 936 14.30 3.60 -8.03
CA THR A 936 15.52 3.80 -7.24
C THR A 936 15.49 2.88 -6.01
N ASN A 937 16.64 2.53 -5.44
CA ASN A 937 16.77 1.68 -4.25
C ASN A 937 15.88 0.41 -4.33
N PHE A 938 16.05 -0.36 -5.41
CA PHE A 938 15.28 -1.57 -5.76
C PHE A 938 13.75 -1.42 -5.78
N SER A 939 13.21 -0.20 -5.85
CA SER A 939 11.79 0.07 -5.61
C SER A 939 11.18 0.96 -6.70
N LEU A 940 9.95 0.66 -7.11
CA LEU A 940 9.14 1.57 -7.92
C LEU A 940 8.32 2.49 -7.03
N PHE A 941 8.44 3.80 -7.22
CA PHE A 941 7.63 4.83 -6.59
C PHE A 941 6.66 5.41 -7.63
N PHE A 942 5.37 5.44 -7.30
CA PHE A 942 4.30 5.84 -8.22
C PHE A 942 3.77 7.23 -7.88
N TYR A 943 3.76 8.13 -8.85
CA TYR A 943 3.22 9.49 -8.76
C TYR A 943 2.09 9.66 -9.80
N LYS A 944 1.16 10.59 -9.58
CA LYS A 944 0.08 10.92 -10.53
C LYS A 944 0.64 11.75 -11.70
N SER A 945 1.59 12.64 -11.41
CA SER A 945 2.29 13.51 -12.35
C SER A 945 3.79 13.56 -12.03
N HIS A 946 4.61 14.02 -12.99
CA HIS A 946 6.02 14.34 -12.75
C HIS A 946 6.23 15.63 -11.95
N GLN A 947 5.14 16.31 -11.58
CA GLN A 947 5.12 17.56 -10.81
C GLN A 947 4.79 17.32 -9.33
N ASP A 948 4.34 16.12 -8.96
CA ASP A 948 3.95 15.79 -7.58
C ASP A 948 5.18 15.68 -6.66
N ASP A 949 5.11 16.24 -5.46
CA ASP A 949 6.25 16.30 -4.53
C ASP A 949 6.50 15.00 -3.75
N TYR A 950 5.53 14.07 -3.74
CA TYR A 950 5.62 12.81 -3.00
C TYR A 950 4.87 11.66 -3.70
N PRO A 951 5.34 10.41 -3.53
CA PRO A 951 4.70 9.26 -4.17
C PRO A 951 3.37 8.87 -3.52
N LEU A 952 2.44 8.40 -4.34
CA LEU A 952 1.16 7.79 -3.95
C LEU A 952 1.34 6.43 -3.27
N ALA A 953 2.35 5.67 -3.71
CA ALA A 953 2.69 4.33 -3.23
C ALA A 953 4.09 3.91 -3.69
N SER A 954 4.68 2.93 -3.01
CA SER A 954 5.92 2.26 -3.42
C SER A 954 5.75 0.74 -3.61
N LEU A 955 6.65 0.12 -4.36
CA LEU A 955 6.70 -1.33 -4.60
C LEU A 955 8.17 -1.81 -4.65
N PRO A 956 8.71 -2.35 -3.55
CA PRO A 956 10.04 -2.96 -3.54
C PRO A 956 10.08 -4.23 -4.39
N LEU A 957 11.11 -4.38 -5.23
CA LEU A 957 11.16 -5.37 -6.31
C LEU A 957 11.97 -6.65 -6.01
N LEU A 958 12.74 -6.76 -4.91
CA LEU A 958 13.49 -7.99 -4.61
C LEU A 958 12.58 -9.23 -4.61
N GLY A 959 12.85 -10.23 -5.43
CA GLY A 959 11.99 -11.42 -5.61
C GLY A 959 10.94 -11.31 -6.71
N TYR A 960 10.73 -10.14 -7.32
CA TYR A 960 9.86 -10.01 -8.50
C TYR A 960 10.56 -10.51 -9.75
N SER A 961 9.98 -11.55 -10.36
CA SER A 961 10.28 -11.94 -11.74
C SER A 961 9.73 -10.90 -12.72
N VAL A 962 10.54 -10.47 -13.68
CA VAL A 962 10.08 -9.73 -14.88
C VAL A 962 9.85 -10.75 -15.99
N THR A 963 8.73 -10.64 -16.69
CA THR A 963 8.33 -11.54 -17.79
C THR A 963 7.59 -10.75 -18.86
N ILE A 964 7.45 -11.33 -20.06
CA ILE A 964 6.49 -10.82 -21.07
C ILE A 964 5.12 -11.51 -20.80
N PRO A 965 3.98 -10.82 -20.97
CA PRO A 965 2.66 -11.45 -20.90
C PRO A 965 2.53 -12.61 -21.88
N SER A 966 1.93 -13.72 -21.45
CA SER A 966 1.56 -14.79 -22.39
C SER A 966 0.26 -14.43 -23.13
N GLU A 967 0.07 -14.95 -24.34
CA GLU A 967 -1.14 -14.73 -25.16
C GLU A 967 -2.43 -15.01 -24.37
N SER A 968 -2.42 -16.07 -23.56
CA SER A 968 -3.53 -16.49 -22.69
C SER A 968 -3.92 -15.49 -21.58
N GLU A 969 -3.15 -14.43 -21.37
CA GLU A 969 -3.47 -13.32 -20.44
C GLU A 969 -4.17 -12.13 -21.14
N ASN A 970 -4.46 -12.23 -22.44
CA ASN A 970 -5.25 -11.27 -23.25
C ASN A 970 -4.76 -9.81 -23.13
N ILE A 971 -3.44 -9.61 -23.25
CA ILE A 971 -2.81 -8.29 -23.21
C ILE A 971 -2.45 -7.83 -24.63
N HIS A 972 -3.44 -7.30 -25.34
CA HIS A 972 -3.29 -6.80 -26.72
C HIS A 972 -2.83 -5.33 -26.76
N LYS A 973 -1.68 -5.02 -26.14
CA LYS A 973 -0.96 -3.75 -26.34
C LYS A 973 0.55 -4.03 -26.37
N ASP A 974 1.25 -3.38 -27.30
CA ASP A 974 2.70 -3.52 -27.49
C ASP A 974 3.47 -2.97 -26.29
N TYR A 975 4.72 -3.42 -26.15
CA TYR A 975 5.69 -2.92 -25.16
C TYR A 975 5.26 -3.09 -23.70
N VAL A 976 4.60 -4.22 -23.37
CA VAL A 976 4.18 -4.58 -22.02
C VAL A 976 5.13 -5.59 -21.38
N PHE A 977 5.64 -5.26 -20.19
CA PHE A 977 6.27 -6.22 -19.28
C PHE A 977 5.37 -6.52 -18.07
N LYS A 978 5.62 -7.65 -17.42
CA LYS A 978 4.84 -8.22 -16.33
C LYS A 978 5.75 -8.48 -15.13
N LEU A 979 5.50 -7.80 -14.02
CA LEU A 979 6.15 -8.05 -12.74
C LEU A 979 5.30 -9.04 -11.93
N HIS A 980 5.92 -10.15 -11.51
CA HIS A 980 5.25 -11.24 -10.78
C HIS A 980 6.05 -11.68 -9.55
N PHE A 981 5.38 -11.72 -8.39
CA PHE A 981 5.88 -12.28 -7.14
C PHE A 981 4.76 -12.95 -6.35
N LYS A 982 4.85 -14.27 -6.14
CA LYS A 982 3.86 -15.08 -5.39
C LYS A 982 2.44 -14.92 -5.93
N SER A 983 1.59 -14.10 -5.30
CA SER A 983 0.22 -13.79 -5.75
C SER A 983 0.05 -12.42 -6.41
N HIS A 984 1.11 -11.60 -6.43
CA HIS A 984 1.09 -10.22 -6.92
C HIS A 984 1.54 -10.21 -8.38
N ILE A 985 0.69 -9.69 -9.28
CA ILE A 985 0.98 -9.58 -10.71
C ILE A 985 0.55 -8.20 -11.20
N TYR A 986 1.53 -7.46 -11.72
CA TYR A 986 1.40 -6.13 -12.31
C TYR A 986 1.86 -6.17 -13.77
N TYR A 987 1.20 -5.41 -14.62
CA TYR A 987 1.56 -5.18 -16.01
C TYR A 987 1.93 -3.72 -16.20
N PHE A 988 2.99 -3.47 -16.95
CA PHE A 988 3.49 -2.14 -17.25
C PHE A 988 3.73 -1.99 -18.74
N ARG A 989 3.06 -1.04 -19.38
CA ARG A 989 3.32 -0.63 -20.76
C ARG A 989 4.25 0.57 -20.77
N THR A 990 5.29 0.51 -21.57
CA THR A 990 6.11 1.68 -21.91
C THR A 990 5.53 2.42 -23.12
N GLU A 991 6.06 3.61 -23.43
CA GLU A 991 5.66 4.41 -24.59
C GLU A 991 6.40 4.06 -25.89
N SER A 992 7.50 3.31 -25.83
CA SER A 992 8.35 2.99 -26.98
C SER A 992 9.11 1.67 -26.80
N GLU A 993 9.62 1.11 -27.90
CA GLU A 993 10.51 -0.06 -27.89
C GLU A 993 11.82 0.20 -27.14
N TYR A 994 12.44 1.36 -27.32
CA TYR A 994 13.63 1.74 -26.56
C TYR A 994 13.36 1.78 -25.05
N SER A 995 12.23 2.38 -24.65
CA SER A 995 11.80 2.36 -23.26
C SER A 995 11.50 0.93 -22.79
N PHE A 996 10.95 0.07 -23.65
CA PHE A 996 10.72 -1.34 -23.34
C PHE A 996 12.03 -2.10 -23.09
N GLU A 997 13.07 -1.90 -23.92
CA GLU A 997 14.40 -2.45 -23.68
C GLU A 997 15.02 -1.89 -22.38
N ARG A 998 14.87 -0.60 -22.10
CA ARG A 998 15.46 0.04 -20.91
C ARG A 998 14.79 -0.37 -19.61
N TYR A 999 13.46 -0.31 -19.52
CA TYR A 999 12.72 -0.92 -18.41
C TYR A 999 12.86 -2.45 -18.42
N GLY A 1000 13.13 -3.05 -19.58
CA GLY A 1000 13.52 -4.45 -19.75
C GLY A 1000 14.88 -4.79 -19.16
N SER A 1001 15.82 -3.85 -19.07
CA SER A 1001 17.10 -4.07 -18.37
C SER A 1001 16.93 -4.28 -16.86
N PHE A 1002 15.76 -3.93 -16.29
CA PHE A 1002 15.36 -4.40 -14.96
C PHE A 1002 15.17 -5.92 -14.88
N TYR A 1003 14.88 -6.62 -15.99
CA TYR A 1003 14.95 -8.09 -16.02
C TYR A 1003 16.37 -8.55 -15.73
N HIS A 1004 17.39 -7.95 -16.33
CA HIS A 1004 18.78 -8.33 -16.07
C HIS A 1004 19.19 -8.02 -14.62
N LEU A 1005 18.82 -6.84 -14.08
CA LEU A 1005 19.09 -6.52 -12.66
C LEU A 1005 18.35 -7.46 -11.69
N LEU A 1006 17.05 -7.67 -11.87
CA LEU A 1006 16.26 -8.51 -10.96
C LEU A 1006 16.55 -10.00 -11.16
N SER A 1007 16.88 -10.45 -12.37
CA SER A 1007 17.35 -11.82 -12.63
C SER A 1007 18.79 -12.02 -12.15
N TYR A 1008 19.65 -11.00 -12.13
CA TYR A 1008 20.97 -11.09 -11.49
C TYR A 1008 20.81 -11.38 -9.99
N LEU A 1009 19.96 -10.59 -9.32
CA LEU A 1009 19.62 -10.72 -7.90
C LEU A 1009 18.92 -12.06 -7.55
N LEU A 1010 18.22 -12.70 -8.49
CA LEU A 1010 17.33 -13.85 -8.22
C LEU A 1010 17.67 -15.14 -8.99
N HIS A 1011 18.78 -15.14 -9.73
CA HIS A 1011 19.20 -16.11 -10.75
C HIS A 1011 18.37 -17.40 -10.88
N LEU A 1012 17.30 -17.32 -11.68
CA LEU A 1012 16.50 -18.45 -12.12
C LEU A 1012 16.20 -18.29 -13.61
N SER A 1013 16.50 -19.32 -14.39
CA SER A 1013 16.65 -19.23 -15.84
C SER A 1013 15.34 -18.98 -16.59
N ALA A 1014 15.30 -17.92 -17.40
CA ALA A 1014 14.39 -17.81 -18.53
C ALA A 1014 15.12 -17.25 -19.76
N VAL A 1015 15.22 -18.06 -20.82
CA VAL A 1015 15.71 -17.61 -22.12
C VAL A 1015 14.56 -16.92 -22.86
N LEU A 1016 14.73 -15.66 -23.25
CA LEU A 1016 13.90 -15.07 -24.30
C LEU A 1016 14.42 -15.54 -25.66
N THR A 1017 13.72 -16.47 -26.28
CA THR A 1017 13.87 -16.76 -27.71
C THR A 1017 13.25 -15.62 -28.50
N HIS A 1018 14.08 -14.77 -29.10
CA HIS A 1018 13.62 -13.92 -30.21
C HIS A 1018 13.14 -14.80 -31.38
N PRO A 1019 12.19 -14.33 -32.21
CA PRO A 1019 11.76 -15.04 -33.42
C PRO A 1019 12.88 -15.22 -34.46
N GLU A 1020 13.94 -14.41 -34.38
CA GLU A 1020 15.12 -14.49 -35.25
C GLU A 1020 16.36 -14.83 -34.41
N GLY A 1021 17.11 -15.84 -34.85
CA GLY A 1021 18.09 -16.52 -34.02
C GLY A 1021 19.48 -15.88 -34.03
N GLN A 1022 19.75 -14.97 -33.08
CA GLN A 1022 21.12 -14.65 -32.66
C GLN A 1022 21.26 -14.79 -31.14
N ARG A 1023 22.31 -15.49 -30.69
CA ARG A 1023 22.76 -15.44 -29.29
C ARG A 1023 23.54 -14.15 -29.08
N ILE A 1024 23.25 -13.44 -27.99
CA ILE A 1024 24.15 -12.42 -27.45
C ILE A 1024 25.02 -13.12 -26.41
N ASP A 1025 26.35 -13.04 -26.57
CA ASP A 1025 27.30 -13.77 -25.74
C ASP A 1025 27.45 -13.20 -24.32
N LYS A 1026 27.86 -14.08 -23.39
CA LYS A 1026 27.98 -13.77 -21.96
C LYS A 1026 29.22 -12.95 -21.59
N ASP A 1027 30.19 -12.81 -22.48
CA ASP A 1027 31.53 -12.30 -22.17
C ASP A 1027 31.61 -10.77 -21.97
N VAL A 1028 30.51 -10.04 -22.16
CA VAL A 1028 30.48 -8.57 -22.05
C VAL A 1028 30.60 -8.07 -20.60
N PHE A 1029 30.19 -8.86 -19.60
CA PHE A 1029 30.12 -8.39 -18.21
C PHE A 1029 31.42 -8.56 -17.40
N VAL A 1030 32.22 -9.59 -17.70
CA VAL A 1030 33.43 -9.93 -16.90
C VAL A 1030 34.61 -8.98 -17.17
N ARG A 1031 34.62 -8.30 -18.33
CA ARG A 1031 35.74 -7.44 -18.76
C ARG A 1031 35.72 -5.99 -18.25
N LEU A 1032 34.74 -5.60 -17.44
CA LEU A 1032 34.63 -4.23 -16.90
C LEU A 1032 34.88 -4.12 -15.38
N GLN A 1033 35.25 -5.22 -14.72
CA GLN A 1033 35.33 -5.30 -13.25
C GLN A 1033 36.70 -5.76 -12.71
N VAL A 1034 37.75 -5.77 -13.56
CA VAL A 1034 39.12 -6.22 -13.18
C VAL A 1034 40.17 -5.12 -13.38
N ASP A 1035 40.11 -4.34 -14.46
CA ASP A 1035 41.02 -3.21 -14.71
C ASP A 1035 40.61 -1.96 -13.91
N GLY A 1036 40.82 -2.00 -12.59
CA GLY A 1036 40.50 -0.87 -11.69
C GLY A 1036 41.38 -0.73 -10.44
N SER A 1037 42.30 -1.65 -10.15
CA SER A 1037 42.90 -1.75 -8.81
C SER A 1037 44.35 -2.28 -8.75
N ASN A 1038 45.25 -1.83 -9.63
CA ASN A 1038 46.70 -1.89 -9.32
C ASN A 1038 47.56 -0.81 -10.02
N PRO A 1039 48.09 0.20 -9.30
CA PRO A 1039 48.87 1.30 -9.88
C PRO A 1039 50.40 1.11 -9.76
N GLN A 1040 50.98 0.05 -10.36
CA GLN A 1040 52.43 -0.05 -10.55
C GLN A 1040 52.85 -1.03 -11.65
N CYS A 1041 54.12 -0.94 -12.09
CA CYS A 1041 54.77 -1.76 -13.13
C CYS A 1041 54.28 -1.60 -14.58
N TYR A 1042 54.62 -0.47 -15.21
CA TYR A 1042 54.74 -0.39 -16.68
C TYR A 1042 56.22 -0.44 -17.11
N SER A 1043 56.56 -1.39 -17.99
CA SER A 1043 57.74 -1.32 -18.87
C SER A 1043 57.52 -2.24 -20.10
N PRO A 1044 57.96 -1.87 -21.31
CA PRO A 1044 57.37 -2.40 -22.55
C PRO A 1044 58.23 -3.45 -23.28
N LEU A 1045 57.62 -4.26 -24.16
CA LEU A 1045 57.98 -4.39 -25.61
C LEU A 1045 57.27 -5.55 -26.36
N ARG A 1046 57.22 -5.40 -27.71
CA ARG A 1046 57.16 -6.44 -28.78
C ARG A 1046 55.88 -7.27 -29.04
N SER A 1047 55.00 -6.69 -29.85
CA SER A 1047 54.65 -7.14 -31.23
C SER A 1047 54.60 -8.63 -31.65
N HIS A 1048 53.43 -9.04 -32.18
CA HIS A 1048 53.16 -10.12 -33.18
C HIS A 1048 53.33 -11.61 -32.77
N PRO A 1049 52.66 -12.57 -33.45
CA PRO A 1049 51.47 -12.51 -34.32
C PRO A 1049 50.33 -13.49 -33.91
N SER A 1050 49.31 -13.63 -34.76
CA SER A 1050 48.19 -14.59 -34.64
C SER A 1050 48.60 -16.06 -34.78
N PRO A 1051 47.76 -17.00 -34.30
CA PRO A 1051 47.61 -18.31 -34.93
C PRO A 1051 46.14 -18.65 -35.28
N GLU A 1052 45.97 -19.43 -36.35
CA GLU A 1052 44.70 -20.02 -36.75
C GLU A 1052 44.51 -21.46 -36.21
N GLN A 1053 43.25 -21.91 -36.22
CA GLN A 1053 42.76 -23.27 -36.47
C GLN A 1053 43.47 -24.52 -35.87
N GLN A 1054 42.67 -25.30 -35.14
CA GLN A 1054 42.59 -26.79 -35.15
C GLN A 1054 43.89 -27.63 -35.16
N ARG A 1055 44.14 -28.38 -34.06
CA ARG A 1055 44.83 -29.69 -34.13
C ARG A 1055 43.85 -30.74 -34.70
N VAL A 1056 44.28 -31.83 -35.34
CA VAL A 1056 44.78 -33.10 -34.75
C VAL A 1056 44.98 -34.10 -35.94
N PRO A 1057 45.97 -35.02 -36.02
CA PRO A 1057 47.24 -35.17 -35.29
C PRO A 1057 48.48 -35.62 -36.15
N SER A 1058 49.62 -35.79 -35.46
CA SER A 1058 50.58 -36.92 -35.59
C SER A 1058 51.82 -36.88 -36.51
N SER A 1059 52.85 -37.59 -36.01
CA SER A 1059 54.06 -38.15 -36.65
C SER A 1059 55.33 -37.29 -36.86
N LEU A 1060 56.34 -37.65 -36.03
CA LEU A 1060 57.78 -37.81 -36.33
C LEU A 1060 58.72 -36.59 -36.51
N SER A 1061 59.99 -36.87 -36.17
CA SER A 1061 61.20 -36.02 -36.14
C SER A 1061 61.08 -34.68 -35.39
#